data_AF-A0A225AFL3-F1
#
_entry.id   AF-A0A225AFL3-F1
#
_cell.length_a   1.000
_cell.length_b   1.000
_cell.length_c   1.000
_cell.angle_alpha   90.00
_cell.angle_beta   90.00
_cell.angle_gamma   90.00
#
_symmetry.space_group_name_H-M   'P 1'
#
loop_
_entity.id
_entity.type
_entity.pdbx_description
1 polymer ?
#
loop_
_entity_poly.entity_id
_entity_poly.type
_entity_poly.pdbx_seq_one_letter_code
_entity_poly.pdbx_strand_id
1 'polypeptide(L)'
;MDFIEQWDRVTEQTWPRHLPHILKDLTECAFVALDFEFSGISSHQAIAGGRQTLQERYAESKAAAQKYQILQVGLTIVKEDEVAGKYILKPYNFSLSPLIDPVLGIDRTFSFSSAATQFLLKVGFSLESPFQEGVRYLSTKEEELATQEASKHISRSRTVSIAQVELPKEEPESVAFLAAVRKDIDKWLNNGQKTQDYLNIPSRNAVAYPDGRPAVTSLNRYQKRLVHQLVETEYPTLTSIGRSDFIKVVNFDEKKEENIRQQKIRRLEKHLLEHRGFRWIIEALTGGDGLSQLESKVFEPLVLDGEDFNARRSTIEDFAMNIKARLQSKHRRPPVVGHNLFLDLVYLCQCFYGDLPDRIEEFIQLLHEKFPMLVDTKYIFTHECGDMNPVASLGVIDEACKHITNPEIVIDSKHTRYEGHEQPHEAGYDSLLTAKNFIRQAIQLPDAFPGPSQLISKTESLPDSPKQAKSIDAAKPSISSTKHSPDKNIPESRFAHQNVFATLRDDSNEASGSDLTNVSDALAAVVVENKLIPSFSSSIWKIYGNKLRVFGTYERVEMKNINPSKKHHDSDAFWRPTSHSAVCKSCQETITRSYASAASTVVGSDVSKTEISLASSSEAVTPSFTIKAGIVLSRPPQITRDLTPFESSFFFYQKRLNERLALPFTRYFYFKRGTPADEDWKRKYKERLTPSRDIGQYNAYSKEAWNDELLVGAVESEPSHQVEMLLRDAEVVTTASSEGSTTKKVDVERPASRVTEADKKNDHKSLDRLLQRTLYLLVQTKEGYWKFPSSSVGLDENLRSAAERTLSQSAGVNMNTWFVGFHPVGHHSYKFKVPKPDEVSKELVAGEKTFFMKSRILAGQADLMANTQNLSDFKWLAKEEIQKYVLPQYYSSIKNMLADR
;
A
#
# COMPACT_ATOMS: atom_id res chain seq x y z
N MET A 1 30.13 20.20 0.24
CA MET A 1 28.70 20.54 0.12
C MET A 1 28.06 20.08 1.41
N ASP A 2 27.82 21.01 2.32
CA ASP A 2 27.12 20.75 3.57
C ASP A 2 25.67 20.40 3.20
N PHE A 3 25.34 19.11 3.24
CA PHE A 3 23.95 18.68 3.19
C PHE A 3 23.27 19.23 4.43
N ILE A 4 22.32 20.15 4.24
CA ILE A 4 21.37 20.53 5.30
C ILE A 4 20.71 19.24 5.77
N GLU A 5 21.07 18.78 6.97
CA GLU A 5 20.65 17.49 7.51
C GLU A 5 19.15 17.53 7.86
N GLN A 6 18.31 16.99 6.98
CA GLN A 6 16.87 16.85 7.25
C GLN A 6 16.62 15.60 8.09
N TRP A 7 16.25 15.77 9.37
CA TRP A 7 15.89 14.67 10.29
C TRP A 7 14.46 14.15 10.09
N ASP A 8 13.66 14.84 9.28
CA ASP A 8 12.26 14.53 9.05
C ASP A 8 12.03 13.29 8.18
N ARG A 9 12.91 13.02 7.19
CA ARG A 9 12.75 11.89 6.25
C ARG A 9 13.71 10.76 6.60
N VAL A 10 13.16 9.61 6.95
CA VAL A 10 13.95 8.43 7.30
C VAL A 10 13.90 7.39 6.19
N THR A 11 15.08 6.99 5.73
CA THR A 11 15.30 5.99 4.66
C THR A 11 16.14 4.85 5.20
N GLU A 12 16.29 3.77 4.44
CA GLU A 12 17.15 2.64 4.81
C GLU A 12 18.60 3.08 5.08
N GLN A 13 19.11 4.04 4.30
CA GLN A 13 20.48 4.53 4.45
C GLN A 13 20.67 5.35 5.74
N THR A 14 19.66 6.13 6.11
CA THR A 14 19.72 6.98 7.31
C THR A 14 19.22 6.27 8.57
N TRP A 15 18.59 5.10 8.44
CA TRP A 15 18.01 4.31 9.51
C TRP A 15 18.95 4.01 10.70
N PRO A 16 20.20 3.55 10.50
CA PRO A 16 21.11 3.25 11.62
C PRO A 16 21.42 4.48 12.50
N ARG A 17 21.37 5.69 11.90
CA ARG A 17 21.58 6.94 12.61
C ARG A 17 20.31 7.40 13.35
N HIS A 18 19.14 7.26 12.75
CA HIS A 18 17.88 7.75 13.33
C HIS A 18 17.34 6.86 14.44
N LEU A 19 17.43 5.53 14.28
CA LEU A 19 16.86 4.55 15.22
C LEU A 19 17.26 4.81 16.68
N PRO A 20 18.54 4.96 17.07
CA PRO A 20 18.89 5.17 18.48
C PRO A 20 18.29 6.46 19.06
N HIS A 21 18.25 7.55 18.27
CA HIS A 21 17.65 8.81 18.69
C HIS A 21 16.13 8.68 18.89
N ILE A 22 15.44 8.03 17.95
CA ILE A 22 14.01 7.75 18.07
C ILE A 22 13.72 6.92 19.32
N LEU A 23 14.47 5.85 19.56
CA LEU A 23 14.29 4.99 20.74
C LEU A 23 14.50 5.77 22.04
N LYS A 24 15.51 6.65 22.09
CA LYS A 24 15.73 7.53 23.23
C LYS A 24 14.54 8.48 23.43
N ASP A 25 14.11 9.15 22.36
CA ASP A 25 13.00 10.12 22.40
C ASP A 25 11.69 9.45 22.87
N LEU A 26 11.43 8.20 22.45
CA LEU A 26 10.28 7.42 22.93
C LEU A 26 10.30 7.17 24.44
N THR A 27 11.47 7.10 25.09
CA THR A 27 11.55 6.96 26.55
C THR A 27 11.20 8.23 27.32
N GLU A 28 11.29 9.40 26.66
CA GLU A 28 11.09 10.73 27.24
C GLU A 28 9.80 11.41 26.73
N CYS A 29 9.07 10.78 25.81
CA CYS A 29 7.88 11.37 25.20
C CYS A 29 6.66 11.33 26.13
N ALA A 30 5.77 12.30 25.94
CA ALA A 30 4.47 12.36 26.59
C ALA A 30 3.44 11.49 25.86
N PHE A 31 3.45 11.53 24.52
CA PHE A 31 2.67 10.67 23.65
C PHE A 31 3.27 10.66 22.23
N VAL A 32 2.76 9.77 21.38
CA VAL A 32 3.09 9.73 19.95
C VAL A 32 1.84 9.88 19.10
N ALA A 33 1.96 10.54 17.95
CA ALA A 33 0.91 10.58 16.94
C ALA A 33 1.31 9.77 15.71
N LEU A 34 0.37 8.99 15.16
CA LEU A 34 0.57 8.11 14.01
C LEU A 34 -0.42 8.42 12.89
N ASP A 35 0.05 8.29 11.66
CA ASP A 35 -0.74 8.32 10.43
C ASP A 35 -0.03 7.49 9.35
N PHE A 36 -0.77 6.82 8.46
CA PHE A 36 -0.20 5.92 7.45
C PHE A 36 -0.79 6.14 6.06
N GLU A 37 0.06 5.96 5.04
CA GLU A 37 -0.36 5.90 3.64
C GLU A 37 -0.31 4.46 3.12
N PHE A 38 -1.37 4.03 2.44
CA PHE A 38 -1.56 2.63 2.04
C PHE A 38 -1.51 2.42 0.52
N SER A 39 -1.02 1.26 0.09
CA SER A 39 -1.09 0.83 -1.33
C SER A 39 -2.51 0.58 -1.83
N GLY A 40 -3.48 0.50 -0.91
CA GLY A 40 -4.89 0.33 -1.17
C GLY A 40 -5.71 0.27 0.10
N ILE A 41 -7.01 0.48 -0.04
CA ILE A 41 -8.01 0.34 1.02
C ILE A 41 -9.14 -0.55 0.52
N SER A 42 -10.04 -0.99 1.41
CA SER A 42 -11.20 -1.77 0.99
C SER A 42 -12.11 -0.94 0.09
N SER A 43 -12.53 -1.52 -1.04
CA SER A 43 -13.51 -0.88 -1.91
C SER A 43 -14.88 -1.13 -1.31
N HIS A 44 -15.50 -0.11 -0.73
CA HIS A 44 -16.88 -0.19 -0.27
C HIS A 44 -17.80 -0.52 -1.46
N GLN A 45 -18.17 -1.78 -1.59
CA GLN A 45 -19.36 -2.15 -2.33
C GLN A 45 -20.51 -1.73 -1.41
N ALA A 46 -21.16 -0.61 -1.74
CA ALA A 46 -22.41 -0.23 -1.09
C ALA A 46 -23.39 -1.38 -1.31
N ILE A 47 -23.54 -2.24 -0.29
CA ILE A 47 -24.59 -3.24 -0.28
C ILE A 47 -25.89 -2.44 -0.33
N ALA A 48 -26.71 -2.71 -1.34
CA ALA A 48 -28.01 -2.10 -1.48
C ALA A 48 -28.89 -2.53 -0.30
N GLY A 49 -28.85 -1.77 0.80
CA GLY A 49 -29.71 -1.91 1.97
C GLY A 49 -28.97 -2.22 3.28
N GLY A 50 -28.74 -1.19 4.11
CA GLY A 50 -28.39 -1.33 5.54
C GLY A 50 -27.04 -0.74 5.96
N ARG A 51 -26.92 -0.34 7.25
CA ARG A 51 -25.61 -0.16 7.90
C ARG A 51 -24.93 -1.55 8.00
N GLN A 52 -23.60 -1.61 8.10
CA GLN A 52 -22.89 -2.88 8.33
C GLN A 52 -22.79 -3.16 9.83
N THR A 53 -22.46 -4.38 10.25
CA THR A 53 -22.02 -4.62 11.64
C THR A 53 -20.55 -4.25 11.81
N LEU A 54 -20.11 -3.98 13.04
CA LEU A 54 -18.70 -3.73 13.35
C LEU A 54 -17.81 -4.93 12.95
N GLN A 55 -18.31 -6.14 13.17
CA GLN A 55 -17.62 -7.37 12.79
C GLN A 55 -17.43 -7.48 11.27
N GLU A 56 -18.44 -7.13 10.47
CA GLU A 56 -18.33 -7.10 9.00
C GLU A 56 -17.31 -6.05 8.55
N ARG A 57 -17.36 -4.85 9.15
CA ARG A 57 -16.42 -3.76 8.86
C ARG A 57 -14.98 -4.16 9.18
N TYR A 58 -14.77 -4.85 10.30
CA TYR A 58 -13.48 -5.41 10.67
C TYR A 58 -13.02 -6.48 9.69
N ALA A 59 -13.88 -7.43 9.30
CA ALA A 59 -13.55 -8.47 8.34
C ALA A 59 -13.15 -7.88 6.97
N GLU A 60 -13.85 -6.84 6.50
CA GLU A 60 -13.52 -6.12 5.26
C GLU A 60 -12.15 -5.43 5.37
N SER A 61 -11.88 -4.77 6.50
CA SER A 61 -10.61 -4.07 6.75
C SER A 61 -9.44 -5.04 6.88
N LYS A 62 -9.65 -6.18 7.57
CA LYS A 62 -8.69 -7.28 7.71
C LYS A 62 -8.35 -7.87 6.34
N ALA A 63 -9.35 -8.18 5.50
CA ALA A 63 -9.13 -8.70 4.16
C ALA A 63 -8.36 -7.71 3.27
N ALA A 64 -8.60 -6.41 3.44
CA ALA A 64 -7.84 -5.37 2.74
C ALA A 64 -6.39 -5.28 3.23
N ALA A 65 -6.16 -5.32 4.55
CA ALA A 65 -4.82 -5.28 5.15
C ALA A 65 -3.96 -6.51 4.78
N GLN A 66 -4.58 -7.66 4.52
CA GLN A 66 -3.87 -8.84 4.00
C GLN A 66 -3.40 -8.67 2.55
N LYS A 67 -4.04 -7.80 1.77
CA LYS A 67 -3.79 -7.60 0.35
C LYS A 67 -2.91 -6.37 0.06
N TYR A 68 -3.14 -5.28 0.78
CA TYR A 68 -2.47 -3.99 0.62
C TYR A 68 -1.47 -3.76 1.74
N GLN A 69 -0.49 -2.88 1.53
CA GLN A 69 0.61 -2.63 2.47
C GLN A 69 0.72 -1.16 2.84
N ILE A 70 1.32 -0.90 4.00
CA ILE A 70 1.74 0.44 4.39
C ILE A 70 2.95 0.84 3.54
N LEU A 71 2.88 2.01 2.90
CA LEU A 71 3.95 2.55 2.05
C LEU A 71 4.70 3.70 2.72
N GLN A 72 4.01 4.47 3.56
CA GLN A 72 4.58 5.58 4.31
C GLN A 72 4.06 5.55 5.74
N VAL A 73 4.95 5.86 6.68
CA VAL A 73 4.61 6.00 8.09
C VAL A 73 4.94 7.42 8.57
N GLY A 74 3.92 8.10 9.09
CA GLY A 74 4.06 9.31 9.88
C GLY A 74 4.14 8.98 11.35
N LEU A 75 5.17 9.47 12.03
CA LEU A 75 5.33 9.37 13.47
C LEU A 75 5.75 10.73 14.00
N THR A 76 4.91 11.36 14.81
CA THR A 76 5.30 12.56 15.55
C THR A 76 5.49 12.21 17.02
N ILE A 77 6.72 12.36 17.50
CA ILE A 77 7.03 12.18 18.93
C ILE A 77 6.86 13.52 19.63
N VAL A 78 6.06 13.53 20.68
CA VAL A 78 5.75 14.75 21.44
C VAL A 78 6.42 14.69 22.80
N LYS A 79 7.28 15.65 23.09
CA LYS A 79 7.90 15.84 24.40
C LYS A 79 7.23 17.01 25.11
N GLU A 80 6.87 16.78 26.37
CA GLU A 80 6.32 17.80 27.26
C GLU A 80 7.44 18.47 28.04
N ASP A 81 7.44 19.80 28.06
CA ASP A 81 8.30 20.62 28.92
C ASP A 81 7.41 21.25 29.99
N GLU A 82 7.30 20.55 31.13
CA GLU A 82 6.47 20.96 32.26
C GLU A 82 6.89 22.32 32.85
N VAL A 83 8.17 22.68 32.74
CA VAL A 83 8.72 23.91 33.33
C VAL A 83 8.35 25.12 32.47
N ALA A 84 8.50 24.99 31.15
CA ALA A 84 8.14 26.05 30.22
C ALA A 84 6.64 26.05 29.84
N GLY A 85 5.91 24.98 30.15
CA GLY A 85 4.50 24.85 29.77
C GLY A 85 4.29 24.71 28.26
N LYS A 86 5.20 24.04 27.56
CA LYS A 86 5.20 23.91 26.09
C LYS A 86 5.39 22.46 25.63
N TYR A 87 5.01 22.18 24.38
CA TYR A 87 5.24 20.90 23.72
C TYR A 87 6.26 21.04 22.60
N ILE A 88 7.22 20.10 22.55
CA ILE A 88 8.23 19.99 21.49
C ILE A 88 7.88 18.79 20.60
N LEU A 89 7.62 19.04 19.33
CA LEU A 89 7.18 18.03 18.35
C LEU A 89 8.34 17.66 17.44
N LYS A 90 8.54 16.35 17.26
CA LYS A 90 9.53 15.77 16.35
C LYS A 90 8.81 14.89 15.31
N PRO A 91 8.40 15.47 14.16
CA PRO A 91 7.76 14.71 13.10
C PRO A 91 8.78 13.92 12.27
N TYR A 92 8.48 12.64 12.06
CA TYR A 92 9.23 11.74 11.20
C TYR A 92 8.33 11.17 10.12
N ASN A 93 8.88 11.02 8.92
CA ASN A 93 8.25 10.46 7.76
C ASN A 93 9.12 9.31 7.22
N PHE A 94 8.65 8.08 7.36
CA PHE A 94 9.37 6.88 6.93
C PHE A 94 8.77 6.39 5.61
N SER A 95 9.61 6.17 4.60
CA SER A 95 9.22 5.26 3.50
C SER A 95 9.38 3.84 3.99
N LEU A 96 8.33 3.02 3.90
CA LEU A 96 8.34 1.65 4.40
C LEU A 96 8.43 0.67 3.23
N SER A 97 9.44 -0.19 3.22
CA SER A 97 9.66 -1.16 2.15
C SER A 97 9.01 -2.51 2.47
N PRO A 98 8.09 -3.02 1.64
CA PRO A 98 7.55 -4.36 1.79
C PRO A 98 8.51 -5.44 1.23
N LEU A 99 9.69 -5.08 0.71
CA LEU A 99 10.64 -6.05 0.13
C LEU A 99 11.36 -6.86 1.21
N ILE A 100 11.45 -8.17 1.00
CA ILE A 100 12.19 -9.10 1.86
C ILE A 100 13.41 -9.64 1.10
N ASP A 101 14.52 -9.81 1.83
CA ASP A 101 15.71 -10.48 1.28
C ASP A 101 15.40 -11.96 0.94
N PRO A 102 15.59 -12.40 -0.32
CA PRO A 102 15.37 -13.79 -0.73
C PRO A 102 16.13 -14.83 0.09
N VAL A 103 17.24 -14.46 0.75
CA VAL A 103 18.02 -15.35 1.63
C VAL A 103 17.19 -15.86 2.81
N LEU A 104 16.17 -15.11 3.25
CA LEU A 104 15.28 -15.51 4.34
C LEU A 104 14.27 -16.60 3.93
N GLY A 105 14.10 -16.87 2.63
CA GLY A 105 13.17 -17.89 2.13
C GLY A 105 11.69 -17.56 2.35
N ILE A 106 11.36 -16.29 2.54
CA ILE A 106 9.99 -15.80 2.77
C ILE A 106 9.48 -15.17 1.47
N ASP A 107 8.28 -15.55 1.05
CA ASP A 107 7.62 -15.00 -0.13
C ASP A 107 6.44 -14.11 0.29
N ARG A 108 6.66 -12.79 0.27
CA ARG A 108 5.63 -11.79 0.59
C ARG A 108 4.99 -11.27 -0.69
N THR A 109 3.72 -11.58 -0.89
CA THR A 109 2.91 -11.04 -1.99
C THR A 109 2.06 -9.87 -1.51
N PHE A 110 2.04 -8.78 -2.27
CA PHE A 110 1.22 -7.60 -2.01
C PHE A 110 0.62 -7.05 -3.31
N SER A 111 -0.40 -6.20 -3.18
CA SER A 111 -1.13 -5.59 -4.30
C SER A 111 -1.24 -4.06 -4.17
N PHE A 112 -1.63 -3.42 -5.28
CA PHE A 112 -1.98 -2.00 -5.34
C PHE A 112 -3.44 -1.83 -5.77
N SER A 113 -4.15 -0.89 -5.12
CA SER A 113 -5.45 -0.42 -5.59
C SER A 113 -5.25 0.73 -6.57
N SER A 114 -5.95 0.69 -7.71
CA SER A 114 -5.85 1.74 -8.73
C SER A 114 -6.27 3.11 -8.20
N ALA A 115 -7.34 3.17 -7.39
CA ALA A 115 -7.85 4.41 -6.83
C ALA A 115 -6.88 5.03 -5.82
N ALA A 116 -6.33 4.23 -4.91
CA ALA A 116 -5.34 4.69 -3.93
C ALA A 116 -4.05 5.14 -4.62
N THR A 117 -3.58 4.37 -5.60
CA THR A 117 -2.38 4.72 -6.38
C THR A 117 -2.56 6.05 -7.12
N GLN A 118 -3.72 6.26 -7.77
CA GLN A 118 -4.02 7.51 -8.45
C GLN A 118 -4.08 8.71 -7.48
N PHE A 119 -4.63 8.50 -6.28
CA PHE A 119 -4.69 9.52 -5.24
C PHE A 119 -3.29 9.90 -4.75
N LEU A 120 -2.48 8.92 -4.37
CA LEU A 120 -1.10 9.11 -3.92
C LEU A 120 -0.27 9.87 -4.96
N LEU A 121 -0.35 9.48 -6.24
CA LEU A 121 0.33 10.19 -7.32
C LEU A 121 -0.14 11.64 -7.49
N LYS A 122 -1.43 11.91 -7.24
CA LYS A 122 -2.00 13.27 -7.35
C LYS A 122 -1.48 14.19 -6.24
N VAL A 123 -1.25 13.67 -5.03
CA VAL A 123 -0.70 14.45 -3.90
C VAL A 123 0.83 14.54 -3.94
N GLY A 124 1.47 13.97 -4.97
CA GLY A 124 2.92 14.06 -5.17
C GLY A 124 3.72 12.95 -4.49
N PHE A 125 3.06 11.89 -4.01
CA PHE A 125 3.75 10.73 -3.44
C PHE A 125 4.59 10.01 -4.51
N SER A 126 5.86 9.74 -4.20
CA SER A 126 6.71 8.93 -5.08
C SER A 126 6.55 7.44 -4.79
N LEU A 127 5.91 6.73 -5.73
CA LEU A 127 5.74 5.27 -5.66
C LEU A 127 7.06 4.50 -5.68
N GLU A 128 8.17 5.11 -6.11
CA GLU A 128 9.48 4.45 -6.13
C GLU A 128 10.18 4.46 -4.75
N SER A 129 9.85 5.44 -3.91
CA SER A 129 10.53 5.71 -2.62
C SER A 129 10.46 4.50 -1.67
N PRO A 130 9.30 3.83 -1.46
CA PRO A 130 9.23 2.61 -0.67
C PRO A 130 10.14 1.48 -1.14
N PHE A 131 10.43 1.39 -2.44
CA PHE A 131 11.15 0.26 -3.03
C PHE A 131 12.65 0.50 -3.20
N GLN A 132 13.07 1.75 -3.43
CA GLN A 132 14.48 2.09 -3.63
C GLN A 132 15.20 2.40 -2.31
N GLU A 133 14.53 3.09 -1.39
CA GLU A 133 15.15 3.63 -0.18
C GLU A 133 14.30 3.43 1.09
N GLY A 134 13.23 2.65 1.00
CA GLY A 134 12.34 2.39 2.13
C GLY A 134 12.98 1.54 3.22
N VAL A 135 12.72 1.88 4.48
CA VAL A 135 13.10 1.08 5.64
C VAL A 135 12.37 -0.26 5.58
N ARG A 136 13.11 -1.37 5.62
CA ARG A 136 12.52 -2.72 5.62
C ARG A 136 11.80 -3.02 6.93
N TYR A 137 10.96 -4.05 6.91
CA TYR A 137 10.38 -4.63 8.12
C TYR A 137 10.11 -6.12 7.95
N LEU A 138 10.11 -6.82 9.09
CA LEU A 138 9.78 -8.23 9.18
C LEU A 138 8.72 -8.42 10.27
N SER A 139 7.59 -9.04 9.95
CA SER A 139 6.57 -9.33 10.95
C SER A 139 7.00 -10.44 11.92
N THR A 140 6.37 -10.51 13.09
CA THR A 140 6.61 -11.59 14.07
C THR A 140 6.36 -12.97 13.44
N LYS A 141 5.24 -13.14 12.73
CA LYS A 141 4.91 -14.38 12.05
C LYS A 141 5.93 -14.78 10.98
N GLU A 142 6.40 -13.83 10.16
CA GLU A 142 7.42 -14.11 9.14
C GLU A 142 8.75 -14.53 9.76
N GLU A 143 9.16 -13.90 10.86
CA GLU A 143 10.36 -14.28 11.62
C GLU A 143 10.23 -15.69 12.21
N GLU A 144 9.07 -16.02 12.79
CA GLU A 144 8.78 -17.37 13.30
C GLU A 144 8.81 -18.41 12.18
N LEU A 145 8.19 -18.13 11.03
CA LEU A 145 8.18 -19.03 9.87
C LEU A 145 9.60 -19.27 9.34
N ALA A 146 10.43 -18.23 9.20
CA ALA A 146 11.81 -18.37 8.76
C ALA A 146 12.65 -19.20 9.74
N THR A 147 12.46 -18.96 11.05
CA THR A 147 13.16 -19.71 12.10
C THR A 147 12.71 -21.18 12.13
N GLN A 148 11.41 -21.44 12.02
CA GLN A 148 10.85 -22.79 11.95
C GLN A 148 11.33 -23.53 10.70
N GLU A 149 11.32 -22.88 9.53
CA GLU A 149 11.74 -23.53 8.28
C GLU A 149 13.25 -23.82 8.30
N ALA A 150 14.05 -22.92 8.85
CA ALA A 150 15.46 -23.19 9.10
C ALA A 150 15.65 -24.39 10.04
N SER A 151 14.91 -24.46 11.15
CA SER A 151 14.97 -25.60 12.07
C SER A 151 14.52 -26.92 11.42
N LYS A 152 13.53 -26.89 10.52
CA LYS A 152 13.04 -28.03 9.74
C LYS A 152 14.05 -28.49 8.71
N HIS A 153 14.65 -27.58 7.93
CA HIS A 153 15.71 -27.92 6.98
C HIS A 153 16.93 -28.49 7.68
N ILE A 154 17.24 -27.97 8.87
CA ILE A 154 18.37 -28.42 9.68
C ILE A 154 18.11 -29.80 10.30
N SER A 155 16.91 -30.08 10.80
CA SER A 155 16.53 -31.40 11.32
C SER A 155 16.36 -32.44 10.21
N ARG A 156 15.85 -32.05 9.03
CA ARG A 156 15.72 -32.91 7.85
C ARG A 156 17.05 -33.35 7.25
N SER A 157 18.15 -32.67 7.58
CA SER A 157 19.49 -33.01 7.10
C SER A 157 20.04 -34.34 7.63
N ARG A 158 19.27 -35.06 8.48
CA ARG A 158 19.64 -36.40 8.97
C ARG A 158 18.54 -37.46 8.80
N THR A 159 17.37 -37.19 8.19
CA THR A 159 16.27 -38.17 8.33
C THR A 159 15.23 -38.38 7.21
N VAL A 160 14.91 -37.47 6.26
CA VAL A 160 13.73 -37.77 5.38
C VAL A 160 13.79 -37.32 3.91
N SER A 161 14.49 -36.26 3.49
CA SER A 161 14.24 -35.71 2.13
C SER A 161 14.84 -36.49 0.95
N ILE A 162 15.67 -37.51 1.20
CA ILE A 162 16.19 -38.43 0.18
C ILE A 162 15.57 -39.84 0.32
N ALA A 163 14.84 -40.11 1.41
CA ALA A 163 14.39 -41.44 1.80
C ALA A 163 13.04 -41.93 1.19
N GLN A 164 12.47 -41.23 0.20
CA GLN A 164 11.26 -41.68 -0.50
C GLN A 164 11.38 -41.73 -2.03
N VAL A 165 12.59 -41.93 -2.55
CA VAL A 165 12.76 -42.48 -3.89
C VAL A 165 13.60 -43.73 -3.73
N GLU A 166 12.99 -44.89 -3.92
CA GLU A 166 13.71 -46.15 -4.02
C GLU A 166 14.87 -45.97 -5.00
N LEU A 167 16.08 -46.39 -4.61
CA LEU A 167 17.19 -46.47 -5.55
C LEU A 167 16.68 -47.20 -6.80
N PRO A 168 16.75 -46.62 -8.01
CA PRO A 168 16.19 -47.25 -9.20
C PRO A 168 16.85 -48.62 -9.40
N LYS A 169 16.11 -49.69 -9.10
CA LYS A 169 16.60 -51.07 -9.28
C LYS A 169 16.58 -51.48 -10.76
N GLU A 170 15.92 -50.70 -11.60
CA GLU A 170 15.53 -51.09 -12.96
C GLU A 170 16.38 -50.44 -14.08
N GLU A 171 17.20 -49.43 -13.78
CA GLU A 171 18.10 -48.82 -14.77
C GLU A 171 19.53 -49.39 -14.67
N PRO A 172 20.02 -50.15 -15.66
CA PRO A 172 21.31 -50.82 -15.59
C PRO A 172 22.50 -49.84 -15.51
N GLU A 173 22.38 -48.64 -16.09
CA GLU A 173 23.43 -47.61 -16.06
C GLU A 173 23.59 -46.99 -14.66
N SER A 174 22.47 -46.71 -13.98
CA SER A 174 22.43 -46.15 -12.63
C SER A 174 22.98 -47.14 -11.60
N VAL A 175 22.67 -48.43 -11.75
CA VAL A 175 23.20 -49.51 -10.90
C VAL A 175 24.71 -49.70 -11.11
N ALA A 176 25.18 -49.70 -12.37
CA ALA A 176 26.61 -49.81 -12.68
C ALA A 176 27.42 -48.61 -12.13
N PHE A 177 26.87 -47.40 -12.22
CA PHE A 177 27.47 -46.20 -11.65
C PHE A 177 27.58 -46.28 -10.11
N LEU A 178 26.50 -46.66 -9.43
CA LEU A 178 26.51 -46.83 -7.96
C LEU A 178 27.48 -47.93 -7.52
N ALA A 179 27.58 -49.04 -8.26
CA ALA A 179 28.54 -50.11 -7.98
C ALA A 179 30.00 -49.63 -8.10
N ALA A 180 30.31 -48.79 -9.09
CA ALA A 180 31.62 -48.17 -9.22
C ALA A 180 31.94 -47.24 -8.04
N VAL A 181 30.96 -46.44 -7.61
CA VAL A 181 31.11 -45.54 -6.45
C VAL A 181 31.32 -46.31 -5.14
N ARG A 182 30.57 -47.40 -4.90
CA ARG A 182 30.78 -48.29 -3.74
C ARG A 182 32.21 -48.83 -3.70
N LYS A 183 32.69 -49.34 -4.84
CA LYS A 183 34.05 -49.87 -4.97
C LYS A 183 35.11 -48.83 -4.64
N ASP A 184 34.92 -47.57 -5.05
CA ASP A 184 35.84 -46.48 -4.73
C ASP A 184 35.83 -46.12 -3.24
N ILE A 185 34.66 -46.10 -2.59
CA ILE A 185 34.51 -45.85 -1.15
C ILE A 185 35.14 -47.00 -0.33
N ASP A 186 34.83 -48.26 -0.66
CA ASP A 186 35.36 -49.43 0.04
C ASP A 186 36.88 -49.54 -0.11
N LYS A 187 37.41 -49.23 -1.31
CA LYS A 187 38.85 -49.18 -1.55
C LYS A 187 39.53 -48.11 -0.70
N TRP A 188 38.89 -46.94 -0.54
CA TRP A 188 39.42 -45.87 0.31
C TRP A 188 39.39 -46.25 1.79
N LEU A 189 38.31 -46.87 2.28
CA LEU A 189 38.20 -47.37 3.65
C LEU A 189 39.23 -48.47 3.97
N ASN A 190 39.45 -49.41 3.04
CA ASN A 190 40.38 -50.54 3.21
C ASN A 190 41.86 -50.14 3.11
N ASN A 191 42.19 -49.04 2.43
CA ASN A 191 43.57 -48.60 2.23
C ASN A 191 44.21 -47.91 3.45
N GLY A 192 43.52 -47.82 4.59
CA GLY A 192 44.08 -47.48 5.92
C GLY A 192 45.07 -46.31 5.96
N GLN A 193 44.59 -45.09 6.23
CA GLN A 193 45.35 -43.90 6.67
C GLN A 193 46.62 -43.47 5.87
N LYS A 194 46.97 -44.07 4.72
CA LYS A 194 48.14 -43.65 3.91
C LYS A 194 47.82 -42.75 2.72
N THR A 195 46.54 -42.50 2.44
CA THR A 195 46.13 -41.63 1.32
C THR A 195 44.92 -40.78 1.72
N GLN A 196 45.17 -39.48 1.91
CA GLN A 196 44.22 -38.35 2.04
C GLN A 196 42.93 -38.58 2.86
N ASP A 197 42.66 -37.71 3.83
CA ASP A 197 41.47 -37.75 4.73
C ASP A 197 40.11 -37.57 4.02
N TYR A 198 40.07 -37.63 2.69
CA TYR A 198 38.89 -37.43 1.87
C TYR A 198 38.98 -38.20 0.54
N LEU A 199 37.81 -38.54 0.00
CA LEU A 199 37.64 -39.14 -1.32
C LEU A 199 36.86 -38.19 -2.23
N ASN A 200 37.30 -38.00 -3.47
CA ASN A 200 36.54 -37.24 -4.49
C ASN A 200 35.89 -38.20 -5.48
N ILE A 201 34.60 -37.99 -5.77
CA ILE A 201 33.82 -38.74 -6.76
C ILE A 201 33.34 -37.72 -7.83
N PRO A 202 33.77 -37.81 -9.09
CA PRO A 202 34.67 -38.81 -9.67
C PRO A 202 36.11 -38.57 -9.20
N SER A 203 36.91 -39.63 -9.09
CA SER A 203 38.33 -39.48 -8.76
C SER A 203 39.04 -38.69 -9.85
N ARG A 204 39.90 -37.72 -9.47
CA ARG A 204 40.72 -36.93 -10.43
C ARG A 204 41.59 -37.81 -11.35
N ASN A 205 41.82 -39.06 -10.96
CA ASN A 205 42.61 -40.05 -11.68
C ASN A 205 41.73 -41.15 -12.35
N ALA A 206 40.46 -40.87 -12.66
CA ALA A 206 39.60 -41.84 -13.35
C ALA A 206 40.19 -42.17 -14.74
N VAL A 207 40.68 -43.40 -14.89
CA VAL A 207 41.20 -43.94 -16.15
C VAL A 207 40.00 -44.25 -17.06
N ALA A 208 40.15 -44.03 -18.37
CA ALA A 208 39.15 -44.38 -19.37
C ALA A 208 38.67 -45.83 -19.20
N TYR A 209 37.37 -46.07 -19.38
CA TYR A 209 36.81 -47.41 -19.33
C TYR A 209 37.49 -48.31 -20.38
N PRO A 210 37.66 -49.62 -20.14
CA PRO A 210 38.25 -50.56 -21.11
C PRO A 210 37.59 -50.53 -22.50
N ASP A 211 36.34 -50.07 -22.56
CA ASP A 211 35.51 -49.96 -23.76
C ASP A 211 35.67 -48.62 -24.52
N GLY A 212 36.65 -47.78 -24.18
CA GLY A 212 36.93 -46.52 -24.89
C GLY A 212 35.96 -45.36 -24.61
N ARG A 213 35.08 -45.48 -23.60
CA ARG A 213 34.21 -44.36 -23.16
C ARG A 213 35.01 -43.34 -22.33
N PRO A 214 34.84 -42.02 -22.56
CA PRO A 214 35.57 -40.99 -21.83
C PRO A 214 35.26 -41.04 -20.33
N ALA A 215 36.29 -40.87 -19.49
CA ALA A 215 36.13 -40.82 -18.04
C ALA A 215 35.18 -39.67 -17.65
N VAL A 216 34.24 -39.93 -16.74
CA VAL A 216 33.29 -38.92 -16.25
C VAL A 216 34.10 -37.86 -15.48
N THR A 217 34.34 -36.70 -16.10
CA THR A 217 35.10 -35.58 -15.50
C THR A 217 34.26 -34.70 -14.59
N SER A 218 32.93 -34.78 -14.68
CA SER A 218 31.99 -33.99 -13.88
C SER A 218 30.68 -34.73 -13.66
N LEU A 219 30.13 -34.71 -12.44
CA LEU A 219 28.85 -35.33 -12.14
C LEU A 219 27.67 -34.41 -12.49
N ASN A 220 26.63 -34.98 -13.12
CA ASN A 220 25.37 -34.28 -13.32
C ASN A 220 24.54 -34.19 -12.02
N ARG A 221 23.49 -33.34 -11.97
CA ARG A 221 22.67 -33.13 -10.76
C ARG A 221 22.05 -34.43 -10.22
N TYR A 222 21.69 -35.35 -11.11
CA TYR A 222 21.09 -36.64 -10.80
C TYR A 222 22.11 -37.62 -10.16
N GLN A 223 23.29 -37.79 -10.78
CA GLN A 223 24.41 -38.58 -10.26
C GLN A 223 24.90 -38.05 -8.92
N LYS A 224 24.96 -36.72 -8.74
CA LYS A 224 25.30 -36.14 -7.44
C LYS A 224 24.30 -36.54 -6.36
N ARG A 225 22.99 -36.48 -6.68
CA ARG A 225 21.93 -36.92 -5.77
C ARG A 225 22.10 -38.40 -5.39
N LEU A 226 22.37 -39.26 -6.36
CA LEU A 226 22.60 -40.69 -6.14
C LEU A 226 23.80 -40.96 -5.22
N VAL A 227 24.90 -40.23 -5.38
CA VAL A 227 26.09 -40.37 -4.50
C VAL A 227 25.79 -39.88 -3.08
N HIS A 228 25.10 -38.74 -2.92
CA HIS A 228 24.67 -38.26 -1.60
C HIS A 228 23.78 -39.31 -0.89
N GLN A 229 22.81 -39.87 -1.62
CA GLN A 229 21.91 -40.91 -1.13
C GLN A 229 22.64 -42.21 -0.75
N LEU A 230 23.59 -42.66 -1.57
CA LEU A 230 24.39 -43.85 -1.33
C LEU A 230 25.21 -43.72 -0.04
N VAL A 231 25.93 -42.61 0.12
CA VAL A 231 26.77 -42.36 1.31
C VAL A 231 25.91 -42.28 2.57
N GLU A 232 24.76 -41.62 2.50
CA GLU A 232 23.85 -41.47 3.65
C GLU A 232 23.16 -42.80 4.04
N THR A 233 22.87 -43.67 3.06
CA THR A 233 22.15 -44.95 3.30
C THR A 233 23.08 -46.09 3.72
N GLU A 234 24.23 -46.24 3.04
CA GLU A 234 25.11 -47.39 3.19
C GLU A 234 26.35 -47.12 4.05
N TYR A 235 26.74 -45.85 4.25
CA TYR A 235 27.95 -45.46 4.99
C TYR A 235 27.69 -44.40 6.08
N PRO A 236 27.04 -44.76 7.21
CA PRO A 236 26.66 -43.81 8.26
C PRO A 236 27.82 -43.08 8.96
N THR A 237 29.04 -43.62 8.85
CA THR A 237 30.26 -43.03 9.41
C THR A 237 30.91 -41.98 8.49
N LEU A 238 30.33 -41.74 7.31
CA LEU A 238 30.85 -40.83 6.30
C LEU A 238 29.86 -39.68 6.02
N THR A 239 30.36 -38.59 5.44
CA THR A 239 29.57 -37.43 5.00
C THR A 239 29.98 -37.02 3.60
N SER A 240 28.99 -36.68 2.78
CA SER A 240 29.19 -36.24 1.40
C SER A 240 28.99 -34.72 1.27
N ILE A 241 29.98 -34.03 0.70
CA ILE A 241 29.98 -32.58 0.48
C ILE A 241 29.99 -32.31 -1.03
N GLY A 242 28.91 -31.72 -1.54
CA GLY A 242 28.79 -31.37 -2.96
C GLY A 242 29.73 -30.22 -3.38
N ARG A 243 30.40 -30.37 -4.52
CA ARG A 243 31.13 -29.31 -5.24
C ARG A 243 30.57 -29.15 -6.66
N SER A 244 31.05 -28.15 -7.40
CA SER A 244 30.60 -27.84 -8.77
C SER A 244 30.73 -29.03 -9.73
N ASP A 245 31.80 -29.81 -9.61
CA ASP A 245 32.13 -30.87 -10.58
C ASP A 245 32.22 -32.27 -9.96
N PHE A 246 32.40 -32.35 -8.63
CA PHE A 246 32.60 -33.59 -7.89
C PHE A 246 31.92 -33.56 -6.52
N ILE A 247 31.89 -34.69 -5.84
CA ILE A 247 31.47 -34.83 -4.44
C ILE A 247 32.68 -35.26 -3.62
N LYS A 248 32.88 -34.58 -2.49
CA LYS A 248 33.93 -34.91 -1.52
C LYS A 248 33.31 -35.72 -0.38
N VAL A 249 33.74 -36.96 -0.21
CA VAL A 249 33.38 -37.83 0.91
C VAL A 249 34.45 -37.70 2.00
N VAL A 250 34.03 -37.49 3.24
CA VAL A 250 34.90 -37.34 4.43
C VAL A 250 34.33 -38.16 5.58
N ASN A 251 35.11 -38.39 6.63
CA ASN A 251 34.60 -38.98 7.86
C ASN A 251 33.59 -38.03 8.54
N PHE A 252 32.50 -38.59 9.06
CA PHE A 252 31.49 -37.86 9.81
C PHE A 252 32.06 -37.47 11.19
N ASP A 253 32.13 -36.17 11.46
CA ASP A 253 32.49 -35.62 12.76
C ASP A 253 31.28 -34.87 13.33
N GLU A 254 30.64 -35.48 14.33
CA GLU A 254 29.44 -34.95 14.97
C GLU A 254 29.65 -33.55 15.56
N LYS A 255 30.82 -33.28 16.15
CA LYS A 255 31.12 -31.97 16.76
C LYS A 255 31.28 -30.90 15.69
N LYS A 256 31.92 -31.24 14.57
CA LYS A 256 32.14 -30.31 13.46
C LYS A 256 30.85 -30.00 12.71
N GLU A 257 30.02 -30.99 12.44
CA GLU A 257 28.71 -30.80 11.80
C GLU A 257 27.77 -29.99 12.70
N GLU A 258 27.75 -30.26 14.02
CA GLU A 258 27.00 -29.46 14.97
C GLU A 258 27.49 -28.00 15.00
N ASN A 259 28.80 -27.76 14.99
CA ASN A 259 29.35 -26.40 14.92
C ASN A 259 28.96 -25.67 13.63
N ILE A 260 28.98 -26.35 12.48
CA ILE A 260 28.54 -25.77 11.20
C ILE A 260 27.03 -25.46 11.23
N ARG A 261 26.24 -26.36 11.82
CA ARG A 261 24.79 -26.19 12.01
C ARG A 261 24.48 -24.97 12.87
N GLN A 262 25.12 -24.86 14.02
CA GLN A 262 25.01 -23.71 14.92
C GLN A 262 25.47 -22.42 14.24
N GLN A 263 26.54 -22.46 13.45
CA GLN A 263 27.01 -21.29 12.72
C GLN A 263 26.01 -20.82 11.65
N LYS A 264 25.32 -21.74 10.96
CA LYS A 264 24.24 -21.39 10.01
C LYS A 264 23.05 -20.75 10.70
N ILE A 265 22.61 -21.32 11.84
CA ILE A 265 21.52 -20.76 12.65
C ILE A 265 21.87 -19.35 13.10
N ARG A 266 23.04 -19.14 13.71
CA ARG A 266 23.48 -17.81 14.15
C ARG A 266 23.56 -16.79 13.03
N ARG A 267 23.98 -17.19 11.83
CA ARG A 267 24.00 -16.30 10.65
C ARG A 267 22.60 -15.89 10.23
N LEU A 268 21.65 -16.83 10.22
CA LEU A 268 20.26 -16.56 9.91
C LEU A 268 19.63 -15.65 10.97
N GLU A 269 19.80 -15.97 12.26
CA GLU A 269 19.31 -15.15 13.38
C GLU A 269 19.83 -13.71 13.28
N LYS A 270 21.13 -13.55 13.00
CA LYS A 270 21.71 -12.22 12.78
C LYS A 270 21.06 -11.49 11.59
N HIS A 271 20.87 -12.19 10.47
CA HIS A 271 20.19 -11.62 9.30
C HIS A 271 18.74 -11.21 9.61
N LEU A 272 18.00 -12.01 10.40
CA LEU A 272 16.63 -11.70 10.83
C LEU A 272 16.60 -10.42 11.69
N LEU A 273 17.54 -10.27 12.62
CA LEU A 273 17.65 -9.07 13.47
C LEU A 273 17.98 -7.80 12.66
N GLU A 274 18.87 -7.92 11.66
CA GLU A 274 19.20 -6.83 10.74
C GLU A 274 17.97 -6.41 9.89
N HIS A 275 17.12 -7.37 9.51
CA HIS A 275 15.92 -7.13 8.68
C HIS A 275 14.64 -6.80 9.46
N ARG A 276 14.66 -6.88 10.79
CA ARG A 276 13.51 -6.50 11.63
C ARG A 276 13.11 -5.03 11.42
N GLY A 277 14.08 -4.16 11.15
CA GLY A 277 13.87 -2.81 10.61
C GLY A 277 12.83 -1.98 11.38
N PHE A 278 11.84 -1.40 10.70
CA PHE A 278 10.85 -0.50 11.32
C PHE A 278 10.09 -1.14 12.50
N ARG A 279 9.97 -2.49 12.53
CA ARG A 279 9.34 -3.19 13.66
C ARG A 279 10.02 -2.89 15.00
N TRP A 280 11.30 -2.52 15.04
CA TRP A 280 11.96 -2.08 16.28
C TRP A 280 11.24 -0.91 16.96
N ILE A 281 10.68 0.02 16.20
CA ILE A 281 9.88 1.14 16.74
C ILE A 281 8.54 0.61 17.29
N ILE A 282 7.90 -0.33 16.59
CA ILE A 282 6.64 -0.94 17.05
C ILE A 282 6.85 -1.73 18.35
N GLU A 283 7.94 -2.48 18.47
CA GLU A 283 8.32 -3.18 19.69
C GLU A 283 8.58 -2.17 20.83
N ALA A 284 9.18 -1.01 20.54
CA ALA A 284 9.38 0.07 21.50
C ALA A 284 8.07 0.72 21.97
N LEU A 285 7.11 0.92 21.07
CA LEU A 285 5.78 1.47 21.41
C LEU A 285 4.95 0.51 22.27
N THR A 286 5.10 -0.80 22.03
CA THR A 286 4.26 -1.83 22.67
C THR A 286 4.92 -2.50 23.88
N GLY A 287 6.21 -2.23 24.11
CA GLY A 287 7.02 -2.83 25.17
C GLY A 287 7.30 -4.32 24.91
N GLY A 288 7.52 -4.68 23.64
CA GLY A 288 7.69 -6.07 23.23
C GLY A 288 9.03 -6.69 23.67
N ASP A 289 9.01 -8.00 23.91
CA ASP A 289 10.16 -8.76 24.40
C ASP A 289 11.33 -8.79 23.39
N GLY A 290 11.03 -8.52 22.11
CA GLY A 290 12.00 -8.46 21.03
C GLY A 290 13.11 -7.44 21.26
N LEU A 291 12.86 -6.36 22.02
CA LEU A 291 13.84 -5.31 22.35
C LEU A 291 15.08 -5.84 23.07
N SER A 292 14.96 -6.96 23.79
CA SER A 292 16.09 -7.62 24.45
C SER A 292 17.16 -8.06 23.46
N GLN A 293 16.76 -8.41 22.23
CA GLN A 293 17.64 -8.87 21.15
C GLN A 293 18.28 -7.73 20.35
N LEU A 294 17.90 -6.48 20.60
CA LEU A 294 18.50 -5.33 19.94
C LEU A 294 19.96 -5.21 20.38
N GLU A 295 20.91 -5.15 19.43
CA GLU A 295 22.33 -5.08 19.79
C GLU A 295 22.69 -3.74 20.44
N SER A 296 23.48 -3.76 21.53
CA SER A 296 23.88 -2.54 22.25
C SER A 296 24.68 -1.56 21.38
N LYS A 297 25.39 -2.06 20.35
CA LYS A 297 26.14 -1.25 19.39
C LYS A 297 25.28 -0.20 18.66
N VAL A 298 23.96 -0.42 18.56
CA VAL A 298 23.03 0.53 17.91
C VAL A 298 23.05 1.90 18.59
N PHE A 299 23.35 1.95 19.90
CA PHE A 299 23.38 3.19 20.69
C PHE A 299 24.74 3.89 20.68
N GLU A 300 25.74 3.36 19.98
CA GLU A 300 27.08 3.96 19.87
C GLU A 300 27.05 5.45 19.44
N PRO A 301 26.18 5.91 18.50
CA PRO A 301 26.11 7.32 18.10
C PRO A 301 25.65 8.28 19.21
N LEU A 302 25.00 7.78 20.27
CA LEU A 302 24.47 8.59 21.38
C LEU A 302 25.45 8.76 22.53
N VAL A 303 26.49 7.91 22.60
CA VAL A 303 27.48 7.93 23.66
C VAL A 303 28.74 8.62 23.14
N LEU A 304 28.85 9.91 23.44
CA LEU A 304 30.05 10.69 23.25
C LEU A 304 30.91 10.61 24.52
N ASP A 305 32.20 10.40 24.33
CA ASP A 305 33.30 10.38 25.29
C ASP A 305 33.60 9.09 26.06
N GLY A 306 34.82 8.60 25.80
CA GLY A 306 35.59 7.63 26.58
C GLY A 306 36.97 7.53 25.95
N GLU A 307 38.03 7.93 26.67
CA GLU A 307 39.42 7.86 26.18
C GLU A 307 39.92 6.41 25.98
N ASP A 308 39.24 5.44 26.61
CA ASP A 308 39.55 4.00 26.55
C ASP A 308 38.43 3.17 25.89
N PHE A 309 38.81 2.23 25.02
CA PHE A 309 37.91 1.38 24.23
C PHE A 309 37.02 0.47 25.10
N ASN A 310 37.56 -0.07 26.19
CA ASN A 310 36.81 -0.96 27.08
C ASN A 310 35.78 -0.22 27.93
N ALA A 311 36.15 0.97 28.44
CA ALA A 311 35.24 1.82 29.21
C ALA A 311 34.07 2.32 28.36
N ARG A 312 34.35 2.73 27.11
CA ARG A 312 33.31 3.15 26.16
C ARG A 312 32.32 2.02 25.86
N ARG A 313 32.80 0.79 25.72
CA ARG A 313 31.94 -0.38 25.48
C ARG A 313 30.99 -0.64 26.65
N SER A 314 31.49 -0.62 27.89
CA SER A 314 30.63 -0.80 29.07
C SER A 314 29.59 0.32 29.20
N THR A 315 29.97 1.58 28.93
CA THR A 315 29.03 2.70 28.97
C THR A 315 27.91 2.56 27.93
N ILE A 316 28.23 2.08 26.73
CA ILE A 316 27.22 1.79 25.68
C ILE A 316 26.30 0.66 26.13
N GLU A 317 26.84 -0.40 26.72
CA GLU A 317 26.05 -1.53 27.22
C GLU A 317 25.10 -1.10 28.35
N ASP A 318 25.57 -0.30 29.31
CA ASP A 318 24.77 0.25 30.40
C ASP A 318 23.67 1.20 29.90
N PHE A 319 24.02 2.10 28.97
CA PHE A 319 23.07 3.03 28.37
C PHE A 319 21.99 2.29 27.58
N ALA A 320 22.38 1.30 26.77
CA ALA A 320 21.46 0.46 26.02
C ALA A 320 20.54 -0.34 26.96
N MET A 321 21.08 -0.87 28.05
CA MET A 321 20.30 -1.61 29.06
C MET A 321 19.26 -0.70 29.72
N ASN A 322 19.62 0.54 30.07
CA ASN A 322 18.69 1.52 30.64
C ASN A 322 17.55 1.86 29.67
N ILE A 323 17.86 2.19 28.41
CA ILE A 323 16.83 2.49 27.40
C ILE A 323 15.91 1.29 27.19
N LYS A 324 16.46 0.08 27.00
CA LYS A 324 15.66 -1.14 26.81
C LYS A 324 14.74 -1.38 27.99
N ALA A 325 15.25 -1.30 29.22
CA ALA A 325 14.45 -1.49 30.43
C ALA A 325 13.31 -0.47 30.55
N ARG A 326 13.57 0.79 30.16
CA ARG A 326 12.53 1.84 30.14
C ARG A 326 11.46 1.56 29.10
N LEU A 327 11.84 1.17 27.87
CA LEU A 327 10.90 0.86 26.78
C LEU A 327 10.09 -0.42 27.07
N GLN A 328 10.67 -1.41 27.72
CA GLN A 328 10.00 -2.66 28.11
C GLN A 328 9.10 -2.50 29.35
N SER A 329 9.21 -1.37 30.06
CA SER A 329 8.39 -1.12 31.25
C SER A 329 6.92 -0.95 30.85
N LYS A 330 6.07 -1.89 31.28
CA LYS A 330 4.62 -1.86 31.00
C LYS A 330 3.92 -0.57 31.45
N HIS A 331 4.44 0.10 32.48
CA HIS A 331 3.89 1.32 33.06
C HIS A 331 4.35 2.61 32.35
N ARG A 332 5.31 2.52 31.42
CA ARG A 332 5.89 3.68 30.72
C ARG A 332 5.69 3.64 29.21
N ARG A 333 4.78 2.79 28.72
CA ARG A 333 4.43 2.71 27.30
C ARG A 333 3.69 4.00 26.88
N PRO A 334 4.13 4.67 25.80
CA PRO A 334 3.57 5.95 25.42
C PRO A 334 2.12 5.79 24.91
N PRO A 335 1.22 6.73 25.25
CA PRO A 335 -0.08 6.87 24.60
C PRO A 335 0.08 7.10 23.09
N VAL A 336 -0.79 6.47 22.30
CA VAL A 336 -0.81 6.59 20.85
C VAL A 336 -2.05 7.37 20.41
N VAL A 337 -1.84 8.43 19.65
CA VAL A 337 -2.87 9.34 19.16
C VAL A 337 -2.98 9.21 17.64
N GLY A 338 -4.21 9.23 17.12
CA GLY A 338 -4.47 9.20 15.68
C GLY A 338 -5.73 9.97 15.30
N HIS A 339 -5.96 10.09 14.00
CA HIS A 339 -7.22 10.59 13.46
C HIS A 339 -7.91 9.47 12.69
N ASN A 340 -9.08 8.99 13.17
CA ASN A 340 -9.78 7.86 12.53
C ASN A 340 -8.94 6.56 12.50
N LEU A 341 -8.24 6.30 13.61
CA LEU A 341 -7.12 5.36 13.75
C LEU A 341 -7.48 3.86 13.58
N PHE A 342 -8.76 3.51 13.42
CA PHE A 342 -9.20 2.12 13.32
C PHE A 342 -8.53 1.37 12.16
N LEU A 343 -8.49 2.00 10.97
CA LEU A 343 -7.89 1.37 9.79
C LEU A 343 -6.36 1.24 9.97
N ASP A 344 -5.72 2.27 10.50
CA ASP A 344 -4.28 2.30 10.76
C ASP A 344 -3.84 1.16 11.68
N LEU A 345 -4.59 0.90 12.75
CA LEU A 345 -4.28 -0.17 13.70
C LEU A 345 -4.45 -1.56 13.08
N VAL A 346 -5.46 -1.77 12.24
CA VAL A 346 -5.64 -3.05 11.52
C VAL A 346 -4.45 -3.30 10.61
N TYR A 347 -4.04 -2.30 9.82
CA TYR A 347 -2.88 -2.41 8.92
C TYR A 347 -1.56 -2.57 9.70
N LEU A 348 -1.36 -1.81 10.78
CA LEU A 348 -0.19 -1.91 11.65
C LEU A 348 -0.06 -3.34 12.19
N CYS A 349 -1.13 -3.87 12.78
CA CYS A 349 -1.09 -5.20 13.36
C CYS A 349 -0.85 -6.29 12.30
N GLN A 350 -1.47 -6.17 11.13
CA GLN A 350 -1.25 -7.10 10.02
C GLN A 350 0.18 -7.03 9.47
N CYS A 351 0.77 -5.83 9.39
CA CYS A 351 2.12 -5.61 8.85
C CYS A 351 3.22 -6.08 9.81
N PHE A 352 3.08 -5.85 11.12
CA PHE A 352 4.19 -6.08 12.07
C PHE A 352 4.03 -7.33 12.94
N TYR A 353 2.81 -7.85 13.14
CA TYR A 353 2.59 -9.10 13.88
C TYR A 353 2.26 -10.25 12.94
N GLY A 354 1.41 -10.02 11.93
CA GLY A 354 1.00 -11.03 10.96
C GLY A 354 -0.50 -11.31 11.04
N ASP A 355 -0.90 -12.56 11.24
CA ASP A 355 -2.31 -12.94 11.19
C ASP A 355 -3.13 -12.24 12.28
N LEU A 356 -4.19 -11.56 11.84
CA LEU A 356 -5.17 -10.96 12.73
C LEU A 356 -6.23 -11.99 13.20
N PRO A 357 -6.80 -11.83 14.40
CA PRO A 357 -7.92 -12.65 14.87
C PRO A 357 -9.15 -12.57 13.94
N ASP A 358 -10.01 -13.58 13.93
CA ASP A 358 -11.24 -13.57 13.12
C ASP A 358 -12.34 -12.72 13.76
N ARG A 359 -12.36 -12.62 15.09
CA ARG A 359 -13.35 -11.86 15.84
C ARG A 359 -12.84 -10.48 16.24
N ILE A 360 -13.69 -9.46 16.13
CA ILE A 360 -13.36 -8.09 16.54
C ILE A 360 -13.09 -8.00 18.05
N GLU A 361 -13.76 -8.82 18.87
CA GLU A 361 -13.54 -8.82 20.31
C GLU A 361 -12.11 -9.22 20.68
N GLU A 362 -11.59 -10.25 20.01
CA GLU A 362 -10.21 -10.72 20.18
C GLU A 362 -9.20 -9.69 19.67
N PHE A 363 -9.52 -9.01 18.57
CA PHE A 363 -8.70 -7.92 18.06
C PHE A 363 -8.65 -6.73 19.02
N ILE A 364 -9.78 -6.35 19.65
CA ILE A 364 -9.81 -5.29 20.67
C ILE A 364 -8.95 -5.67 21.88
N GLN A 365 -9.05 -6.93 22.33
CA GLN A 365 -8.23 -7.43 23.42
C GLN A 365 -6.73 -7.34 23.07
N LEU A 366 -6.36 -7.75 21.86
CA LEU A 366 -4.99 -7.62 21.35
C LEU A 366 -4.54 -6.15 21.35
N LEU A 367 -5.38 -5.23 20.88
CA LEU A 367 -5.05 -3.80 20.84
C LEU A 367 -4.82 -3.23 22.24
N HIS A 368 -5.69 -3.50 23.21
CA HIS A 368 -5.53 -3.00 24.58
C HIS A 368 -4.35 -3.64 25.32
N GLU A 369 -3.98 -4.87 24.96
CA GLU A 369 -2.77 -5.50 25.48
C GLU A 369 -1.50 -4.77 24.98
N LYS A 370 -1.45 -4.47 23.67
CA LYS A 370 -0.30 -3.85 23.02
C LYS A 370 -0.21 -2.34 23.26
N PHE A 371 -1.32 -1.64 23.19
CA PHE A 371 -1.44 -0.20 23.32
C PHE A 371 -2.36 0.14 24.51
N PRO A 372 -1.79 0.48 25.69
CA PRO A 372 -2.60 0.70 26.89
C PRO A 372 -3.50 1.94 26.80
N MET A 373 -3.12 2.92 25.96
CA MET A 373 -3.87 4.15 25.74
C MET A 373 -3.85 4.51 24.25
N LEU A 374 -5.01 4.39 23.61
CA LEU A 374 -5.29 4.84 22.25
C LEU A 374 -6.23 6.04 22.29
N VAL A 375 -5.94 7.08 21.51
CA VAL A 375 -6.80 8.27 21.43
C VAL A 375 -7.10 8.60 19.98
N ASP A 376 -8.38 8.68 19.65
CA ASP A 376 -8.86 9.08 18.33
C ASP A 376 -9.37 10.53 18.37
N THR A 377 -8.63 11.44 17.74
CA THR A 377 -8.99 12.86 17.66
C THR A 377 -10.33 13.10 16.97
N LYS A 378 -10.72 12.24 16.02
CA LYS A 378 -12.03 12.32 15.37
C LYS A 378 -13.14 11.94 16.33
N TYR A 379 -12.89 10.97 17.22
CA TYR A 379 -13.83 10.61 18.28
C TYR A 379 -13.99 11.76 19.27
N ILE A 380 -12.90 12.37 19.73
CA ILE A 380 -12.91 13.54 20.63
C ILE A 380 -13.79 14.66 20.05
N PHE A 381 -13.53 15.07 18.81
CA PHE A 381 -14.26 16.16 18.16
C PHE A 381 -15.76 15.87 17.96
N THR A 382 -16.15 14.60 17.88
CA THR A 382 -17.51 14.19 17.53
C THR A 382 -18.26 13.50 18.67
N HIS A 383 -17.74 13.52 19.90
CA HIS A 383 -18.27 12.77 21.04
C HIS A 383 -19.69 13.19 21.43
N GLU A 384 -19.97 14.51 21.50
CA GLU A 384 -21.26 15.03 21.97
C GLU A 384 -22.30 15.20 20.88
N CYS A 385 -21.89 15.04 19.64
CA CYS A 385 -22.76 15.24 18.51
C CYS A 385 -23.16 13.90 17.93
N GLY A 386 -24.47 13.64 17.89
CA GLY A 386 -25.03 12.43 17.31
C GLY A 386 -24.72 12.25 15.81
N ASP A 387 -25.51 11.44 15.12
CA ASP A 387 -25.33 11.12 13.68
C ASP A 387 -25.53 12.35 12.74
N MET A 388 -25.76 13.54 13.31
CA MET A 388 -26.02 14.81 12.62
C MET A 388 -24.81 15.78 12.65
N ASN A 389 -23.58 15.28 12.81
CA ASN A 389 -22.40 16.14 13.00
C ASN A 389 -21.60 16.42 11.70
N PRO A 390 -20.91 17.59 11.58
CA PRO A 390 -20.31 18.08 10.36
C PRO A 390 -19.08 17.28 9.95
N VAL A 391 -18.60 17.55 8.73
CA VAL A 391 -17.42 16.94 8.10
C VAL A 391 -16.18 17.12 9.00
N ALA A 392 -15.93 16.19 9.91
CA ALA A 392 -14.79 16.21 10.83
C ALA A 392 -13.54 15.62 10.17
N SER A 393 -13.09 16.24 9.08
CA SER A 393 -11.78 15.95 8.48
C SER A 393 -10.66 16.59 9.31
N LEU A 394 -9.44 16.08 9.20
CA LEU A 394 -8.30 16.58 9.98
C LEU A 394 -8.06 18.09 9.78
N GLY A 395 -8.16 18.59 8.54
CA GLY A 395 -8.04 20.02 8.25
C GLY A 395 -9.18 20.87 8.81
N VAL A 396 -10.41 20.34 8.88
CA VAL A 396 -11.54 21.05 9.50
C VAL A 396 -11.34 21.18 11.02
N ILE A 397 -10.79 20.13 11.65
CA ILE A 397 -10.45 20.18 13.09
C ILE A 397 -9.33 21.20 13.34
N ASP A 398 -8.30 21.24 12.49
CA ASP A 398 -7.22 22.22 12.65
C ASP A 398 -7.73 23.65 12.55
N GLU A 399 -8.56 23.96 11.54
CA GLU A 399 -9.14 25.30 11.40
C GLU A 399 -10.06 25.64 12.59
N ALA A 400 -10.84 24.67 13.09
CA ALA A 400 -11.68 24.87 14.27
C ALA A 400 -10.84 25.14 15.53
N CYS A 401 -9.67 24.51 15.67
CA CYS A 401 -8.79 24.64 16.82
C CYS A 401 -7.75 25.77 16.69
N LYS A 402 -7.69 26.47 15.55
CA LYS A 402 -6.66 27.47 15.23
C LYS A 402 -6.62 28.66 16.19
N HIS A 403 -7.75 29.00 16.80
CA HIS A 403 -7.85 30.09 17.78
C HIS A 403 -7.25 29.74 19.15
N ILE A 404 -6.86 28.48 19.36
CA ILE A 404 -6.28 27.97 20.61
C ILE A 404 -4.76 28.08 20.52
N THR A 405 -4.19 29.07 21.20
CA THR A 405 -2.75 29.38 21.14
C THR A 405 -1.94 28.79 22.28
N ASN A 406 -2.59 28.39 23.38
CA ASN A 406 -1.93 27.82 24.56
C ASN A 406 -2.31 26.34 24.72
N PRO A 407 -1.36 25.48 25.13
CA PRO A 407 0.05 25.73 25.40
C PRO A 407 0.83 25.92 24.10
N GLU A 408 2.02 26.52 24.23
CA GLU A 408 2.90 26.75 23.10
C GLU A 408 3.34 25.41 22.48
N ILE A 409 3.25 25.31 21.15
CA ILE A 409 3.65 24.12 20.39
C ILE A 409 4.82 24.51 19.48
N VAL A 410 5.98 23.92 19.72
CA VAL A 410 7.23 24.19 18.99
C VAL A 410 7.67 22.94 18.25
N ILE A 411 8.19 23.10 17.04
CA ILE A 411 8.83 22.01 16.29
C ILE A 411 10.32 22.01 16.64
N ASP A 412 10.91 20.82 16.86
CA ASP A 412 12.34 20.72 17.17
C ASP A 412 13.18 21.30 16.03
N SER A 413 14.23 22.05 16.37
CA SER A 413 15.12 22.72 15.42
C SER A 413 15.77 21.82 14.35
N LYS A 414 15.83 20.50 14.57
CA LYS A 414 16.32 19.53 13.58
C LYS A 414 15.27 19.11 12.56
N HIS A 415 13.99 19.37 12.85
CA HIS A 415 12.81 18.90 12.12
C HIS A 415 12.11 20.04 11.37
N THR A 416 12.82 20.64 10.41
CA THR A 416 12.39 21.91 9.78
C THR A 416 11.49 21.73 8.54
N ARG A 417 11.27 20.49 8.07
CA ARG A 417 10.53 20.23 6.81
C ARG A 417 9.13 20.87 6.75
N TYR A 418 8.43 20.90 7.87
CA TYR A 418 7.05 21.39 7.95
C TYR A 418 6.94 22.79 8.59
N GLU A 419 8.06 23.47 8.81
CA GLU A 419 8.05 24.87 9.24
C GLU A 419 7.62 25.77 8.07
N GLY A 420 6.42 26.33 8.15
CA GLY A 420 5.89 27.26 7.15
C GLY A 420 5.43 26.63 5.83
N HIS A 421 5.47 25.31 5.69
CA HIS A 421 5.02 24.57 4.51
C HIS A 421 4.00 23.48 4.86
N GLU A 422 2.78 23.61 4.34
CA GLU A 422 1.73 22.60 4.48
C GLU A 422 1.86 21.53 3.39
N GLN A 423 1.87 20.26 3.79
CA GLN A 423 1.96 19.10 2.89
C GLN A 423 0.82 18.11 3.22
N PRO A 424 -0.45 18.47 3.00
CA PRO A 424 -1.57 17.59 3.33
C PRO A 424 -1.46 16.28 2.55
N HIS A 425 -1.82 15.16 3.19
CA HIS A 425 -1.72 13.81 2.58
C HIS A 425 -0.26 13.32 2.37
N GLU A 426 0.65 13.80 3.20
CA GLU A 426 1.94 13.15 3.51
C GLU A 426 1.85 12.66 4.97
N ALA A 427 2.11 11.37 5.22
CA ALA A 427 1.87 10.74 6.52
C ALA A 427 2.56 11.51 7.67
N GLY A 428 3.81 11.94 7.45
CA GLY A 428 4.55 12.75 8.43
C GLY A 428 3.86 14.06 8.80
N TYR A 429 3.30 14.78 7.82
CA TYR A 429 2.56 16.02 8.05
C TYR A 429 1.21 15.77 8.74
N ASP A 430 0.48 14.75 8.31
CA ASP A 430 -0.83 14.42 8.89
C ASP A 430 -0.69 13.92 10.34
N SER A 431 0.40 13.20 10.67
CA SER A 431 0.74 12.86 12.06
C SER A 431 1.08 14.08 12.92
N LEU A 432 1.79 15.07 12.35
CA LEU A 432 2.12 16.34 13.02
C LEU A 432 0.86 17.16 13.31
N LEU A 433 -0.02 17.27 12.30
CA LEU A 433 -1.29 17.97 12.40
C LEU A 433 -2.22 17.28 13.41
N THR A 434 -2.23 15.95 13.44
CA THR A 434 -2.95 15.16 14.44
C THR A 434 -2.45 15.44 15.85
N ALA A 435 -1.14 15.52 16.08
CA ALA A 435 -0.57 15.88 17.38
C ALA A 435 -0.99 17.30 17.83
N LYS A 436 -0.90 18.29 16.92
CA LYS A 436 -1.34 19.68 17.20
C LYS A 436 -2.83 19.74 17.55
N ASN A 437 -3.66 19.07 16.76
CA ASN A 437 -5.10 19.02 16.97
C ASN A 437 -5.46 18.33 18.27
N PHE A 438 -4.76 17.27 18.64
CA PHE A 438 -4.99 16.58 19.90
C PHE A 438 -4.69 17.47 21.11
N ILE A 439 -3.51 18.11 21.14
CA ILE A 439 -3.11 19.01 22.24
C ILE A 439 -4.18 20.07 22.46
N ARG A 440 -4.56 20.76 21.38
CA ARG A 440 -5.55 21.83 21.40
C ARG A 440 -6.94 21.36 21.85
N GLN A 441 -7.40 20.20 21.38
CA GLN A 441 -8.70 19.63 21.78
C GLN A 441 -8.70 19.16 23.24
N ALA A 442 -7.63 18.52 23.70
CA ALA A 442 -7.55 17.93 25.02
C ALA A 442 -7.76 18.95 26.15
N ILE A 443 -7.34 20.20 25.94
CA ILE A 443 -7.48 21.31 26.91
C ILE A 443 -8.90 21.84 26.96
N GLN A 444 -9.66 21.68 25.87
CA GLN A 444 -11.05 22.14 25.77
C GLN A 444 -12.05 21.12 26.31
N LEU A 445 -11.60 19.90 26.65
CA LEU A 445 -12.51 18.87 27.13
C LEU A 445 -13.20 19.29 28.44
N PRO A 446 -14.50 18.97 28.60
CA PRO A 446 -15.20 19.17 29.87
C PRO A 446 -14.45 18.47 31.02
N ASP A 447 -14.28 19.14 32.15
CA ASP A 447 -13.52 18.67 33.31
C ASP A 447 -12.01 18.45 33.10
N ALA A 448 -11.42 18.95 31.99
CA ALA A 448 -9.96 18.97 31.80
C ALA A 448 -9.25 19.73 32.94
N PHE A 449 -9.91 20.77 33.48
CA PHE A 449 -9.50 21.51 34.66
C PHE A 449 -10.72 21.70 35.57
N PRO A 450 -10.83 20.96 36.69
CA PRO A 450 -11.92 21.17 37.63
C PRO A 450 -11.88 22.61 38.14
N GLY A 451 -13.02 23.31 38.07
CA GLY A 451 -13.12 24.69 38.54
C GLY A 451 -12.78 24.80 40.04
N PRO A 452 -12.41 26.00 40.52
CA PRO A 452 -11.99 26.22 41.92
C PRO A 452 -13.02 25.75 42.97
N SER A 453 -14.27 25.54 42.58
CA SER A 453 -15.35 25.04 43.46
C SER A 453 -15.28 23.54 43.81
N GLN A 454 -14.44 22.72 43.15
CA GLN A 454 -14.32 21.28 43.44
C GLN A 454 -13.08 20.90 44.28
N LEU A 455 -12.14 21.80 44.48
CA LEU A 455 -10.94 21.58 45.31
C LEU A 455 -11.20 21.70 46.83
N ILE A 456 -12.39 22.14 47.24
CA ILE A 456 -12.77 22.32 48.66
C ILE A 456 -13.52 21.08 49.22
N SER A 457 -13.89 20.09 48.40
CA SER A 457 -14.74 18.96 48.83
C SER A 457 -14.05 17.59 48.95
N LYS A 458 -12.71 17.55 48.97
CA LYS A 458 -11.95 16.30 49.25
C LYS A 458 -10.88 16.52 50.32
N THR A 459 -11.31 16.91 51.51
CA THR A 459 -10.62 16.55 52.75
C THR A 459 -11.46 15.46 53.41
N GLU A 460 -10.83 14.31 53.64
CA GLU A 460 -11.43 13.07 54.13
C GLU A 460 -12.21 13.25 55.44
N SER A 461 -13.42 12.68 55.51
CA SER A 461 -14.11 12.42 56.77
C SER A 461 -14.12 10.91 57.04
N LEU A 462 -13.45 10.52 58.13
CA LEU A 462 -13.51 9.23 58.83
C LEU A 462 -14.94 8.90 59.34
N PRO A 463 -15.24 7.64 59.67
CA PRO A 463 -16.61 7.15 59.78
C PRO A 463 -17.34 7.45 61.11
N ASP A 464 -18.66 7.61 60.95
CA ASP A 464 -19.79 7.82 61.87
C ASP A 464 -19.66 7.58 63.39
N SER A 465 -20.26 8.51 64.16
CA SER A 465 -21.29 8.20 65.17
C SER A 465 -22.07 9.47 65.60
N PRO A 466 -23.29 9.35 66.18
CA PRO A 466 -24.39 10.25 65.82
C PRO A 466 -24.88 11.21 66.93
N LYS A 467 -25.61 12.24 66.46
CA LYS A 467 -26.76 12.97 67.07
C LYS A 467 -26.55 14.43 67.53
N GLN A 468 -27.51 15.25 67.02
CA GLN A 468 -28.23 16.38 67.62
C GLN A 468 -27.77 17.85 67.42
N ALA A 469 -28.47 18.50 66.47
CA ALA A 469 -29.38 19.65 66.66
C ALA A 469 -28.87 21.11 66.74
N LYS A 470 -29.46 21.92 65.82
CA LYS A 470 -29.93 23.32 65.90
C LYS A 470 -28.97 24.52 65.66
N SER A 471 -29.06 25.05 64.42
CA SER A 471 -29.58 26.39 64.01
C SER A 471 -28.91 27.73 64.42
N ILE A 472 -28.76 28.60 63.39
CA ILE A 472 -29.05 30.06 63.26
C ILE A 472 -27.87 30.95 62.74
N ASP A 473 -28.28 31.86 61.87
CA ASP A 473 -27.66 32.80 60.90
C ASP A 473 -26.68 33.91 61.35
N ALA A 474 -26.12 34.56 60.30
CA ALA A 474 -25.79 36.01 60.12
C ALA A 474 -24.35 36.46 60.53
N ALA A 475 -23.65 37.39 59.86
CA ALA A 475 -23.88 38.27 58.70
C ALA A 475 -22.54 38.86 58.16
N LYS A 476 -22.60 39.41 56.93
CA LYS A 476 -21.75 40.43 56.25
C LYS A 476 -21.61 41.76 57.06
N PRO A 477 -20.87 42.84 56.66
CA PRO A 477 -20.43 43.27 55.29
C PRO A 477 -19.03 43.99 55.17
N SER A 478 -18.37 43.98 53.98
CA SER A 478 -18.13 45.09 52.99
C SER A 478 -17.11 46.21 53.33
N ILE A 479 -16.36 46.93 52.46
CA ILE A 479 -16.02 47.02 51.01
C ILE A 479 -14.97 48.19 50.86
N SER A 480 -14.17 48.17 49.77
CA SER A 480 -13.49 49.31 49.06
C SER A 480 -12.07 49.75 49.49
N SER A 481 -11.15 50.27 48.65
CA SER A 481 -11.22 50.90 47.30
C SER A 481 -9.83 51.02 46.58
N THR A 482 -9.84 50.93 45.22
CA THR A 482 -9.10 51.70 44.14
C THR A 482 -7.60 52.12 44.29
N LYS A 483 -6.66 52.14 43.30
CA LYS A 483 -6.65 52.76 41.94
C LYS A 483 -5.21 52.73 41.31
N HIS A 484 -5.13 52.81 39.96
CA HIS A 484 -4.07 53.37 39.05
C HIS A 484 -2.73 52.67 38.71
N SER A 485 -2.47 52.60 37.38
CA SER A 485 -1.25 52.34 36.58
C SER A 485 -0.61 53.68 36.08
N PRO A 486 0.64 53.82 35.52
CA PRO A 486 1.13 53.16 34.27
C PRO A 486 2.68 52.99 34.02
N ASP A 487 3.02 52.25 32.94
CA ASP A 487 4.11 52.39 31.91
C ASP A 487 5.66 52.27 32.11
N LYS A 488 6.25 51.45 31.18
CA LYS A 488 7.54 51.56 30.38
C LYS A 488 8.88 50.84 30.73
N ASN A 489 9.33 50.01 29.76
CA ASN A 489 10.65 49.79 29.10
C ASN A 489 11.93 49.20 29.80
N ILE A 490 12.24 47.92 29.48
CA ILE A 490 13.46 47.20 28.93
C ILE A 490 14.82 47.99 28.89
N PRO A 491 16.05 47.43 29.22
CA PRO A 491 16.68 46.22 28.60
C PRO A 491 17.60 45.28 29.44
N GLU A 492 17.91 44.14 28.78
CA GLU A 492 18.71 42.96 29.12
C GLU A 492 20.16 43.18 29.61
N SER A 493 20.69 42.23 30.41
CA SER A 493 22.00 41.61 30.13
C SER A 493 22.31 40.34 30.97
N ARG A 494 22.73 39.27 30.26
CA ARG A 494 23.91 38.40 30.44
C ARG A 494 24.18 37.66 31.77
N PHE A 495 24.19 36.32 31.69
CA PHE A 495 25.20 35.41 32.31
C PHE A 495 25.33 34.19 31.36
N ALA A 496 26.48 33.83 30.76
CA ALA A 496 27.80 33.44 31.27
C ALA A 496 27.82 32.05 31.95
N HIS A 497 28.60 31.17 31.33
CA HIS A 497 28.87 29.75 31.61
C HIS A 497 29.43 29.46 33.02
N GLN A 498 29.13 28.25 33.55
CA GLN A 498 30.11 27.18 33.87
C GLN A 498 29.48 26.07 34.76
N ASN A 499 29.46 24.82 34.26
CA ASN A 499 30.15 23.61 34.79
C ASN A 499 29.48 22.95 36.02
N VAL A 500 29.49 21.65 36.29
CA VAL A 500 29.90 20.34 35.71
C VAL A 500 29.31 19.30 36.68
N PHE A 501 28.87 18.16 36.15
CA PHE A 501 28.69 16.81 36.75
C PHE A 501 28.97 16.54 38.25
N ALA A 502 28.09 15.77 38.93
CA ALA A 502 28.40 14.48 39.58
C ALA A 502 27.24 13.87 40.43
N THR A 503 26.74 12.71 39.96
CA THR A 503 26.43 11.43 40.66
C THR A 503 26.00 11.35 42.14
N LEU A 504 24.79 10.77 42.31
CA LEU A 504 24.36 9.65 43.20
C LEU A 504 25.08 9.41 44.54
N ARG A 505 24.29 9.40 45.63
CA ARG A 505 24.22 8.30 46.62
C ARG A 505 23.04 8.47 47.60
N ASP A 506 22.40 7.33 47.89
CA ASP A 506 21.55 7.07 49.06
C ASP A 506 22.32 7.30 50.37
N ASP A 507 21.67 7.89 51.38
CA ASP A 507 21.45 7.25 52.69
C ASP A 507 20.80 8.21 53.71
N SER A 508 19.68 7.73 54.27
CA SER A 508 19.24 7.85 55.67
C SER A 508 19.02 9.20 56.40
N ASN A 509 17.88 9.19 57.09
CA ASN A 509 17.51 9.90 58.32
C ASN A 509 16.95 11.34 58.28
N GLU A 510 15.77 11.39 58.90
CA GLU A 510 15.04 12.52 59.47
C GLU A 510 15.92 13.61 60.08
N ALA A 511 15.62 14.88 59.77
CA ALA A 511 14.96 15.79 60.72
C ALA A 511 15.02 17.25 60.25
N SER A 512 13.87 17.92 60.43
CA SER A 512 13.69 19.37 60.66
C SER A 512 14.01 20.37 59.55
N GLY A 513 12.96 21.12 59.17
CA GLY A 513 12.95 22.56 59.47
C GLY A 513 13.12 23.53 58.31
N SER A 514 11.96 23.95 57.78
CA SER A 514 11.56 25.32 57.40
C SER A 514 12.15 26.03 56.17
N ASP A 515 11.20 26.65 55.47
CA ASP A 515 11.28 27.81 54.57
C ASP A 515 11.56 27.61 53.08
N LEU A 516 10.56 27.06 52.37
CA LEU A 516 10.34 27.30 50.94
C LEU A 516 8.83 27.37 50.61
N THR A 517 8.09 28.31 51.21
CA THR A 517 6.67 28.55 50.87
C THR A 517 6.45 29.61 49.79
N ASN A 518 7.50 30.23 49.24
CA ASN A 518 7.35 31.29 48.22
C ASN A 518 7.68 30.85 46.78
N VAL A 519 8.08 29.59 46.56
CA VAL A 519 8.34 29.07 45.19
C VAL A 519 7.13 28.30 44.65
N SER A 520 6.29 27.72 45.53
CA SER A 520 5.08 26.98 45.11
C SER A 520 4.03 27.88 44.49
N ASP A 521 3.86 29.11 44.99
CA ASP A 521 2.75 29.97 44.58
C ASP A 521 3.04 30.68 43.25
N ALA A 522 4.31 30.96 42.95
CA ALA A 522 4.74 31.47 41.65
C ALA A 522 4.71 30.38 40.56
N LEU A 523 5.11 29.14 40.90
CA LEU A 523 5.01 28.00 40.00
C LEU A 523 3.55 27.61 39.76
N ALA A 524 2.69 27.66 40.79
CA ALA A 524 1.26 27.42 40.67
C ALA A 524 0.55 28.51 39.83
N ALA A 525 0.97 29.78 39.89
CA ALA A 525 0.41 30.84 39.06
C ALA A 525 0.78 30.69 37.57
N VAL A 526 2.02 30.30 37.24
CA VAL A 526 2.45 30.04 35.85
C VAL A 526 1.78 28.78 35.28
N VAL A 527 1.60 27.74 36.10
CA VAL A 527 0.88 26.50 35.73
C VAL A 527 -0.62 26.75 35.46
N VAL A 528 -1.21 27.81 36.04
CA VAL A 528 -2.62 28.19 35.81
C VAL A 528 -2.80 28.97 34.49
N GLU A 529 -1.80 29.71 34.00
CA GLU A 529 -1.82 30.39 32.70
C GLU A 529 -1.42 29.49 31.52
N ASN A 530 -0.51 28.52 31.73
CA ASN A 530 -0.03 27.57 30.72
C ASN A 530 -0.62 26.16 30.92
N LYS A 531 -1.92 26.03 30.65
CA LYS A 531 -2.69 24.79 30.76
C LYS A 531 -2.16 23.68 29.83
N LEU A 532 -1.30 22.81 30.35
CA LEU A 532 -0.88 21.55 29.71
C LEU A 532 -2.06 20.55 29.63
N ILE A 533 -1.97 19.54 28.77
CA ILE A 533 -3.08 18.58 28.60
C ILE A 533 -3.32 17.79 29.91
N PRO A 534 -4.56 17.35 30.20
CA PRO A 534 -4.81 16.51 31.36
C PRO A 534 -3.98 15.23 31.31
N SER A 535 -3.29 14.90 32.43
CA SER A 535 -2.53 13.65 32.53
C SER A 535 -3.35 12.44 32.08
N PHE A 536 -2.73 11.52 31.34
CA PHE A 536 -3.37 10.31 30.82
C PHE A 536 -3.91 9.37 31.92
N SER A 537 -3.53 9.57 33.19
CA SER A 537 -4.12 8.88 34.34
C SER A 537 -5.43 9.51 34.84
N SER A 538 -5.83 10.68 34.33
CA SER A 538 -7.06 11.38 34.70
C SER A 538 -8.31 10.60 34.31
N SER A 539 -9.39 10.78 35.07
CA SER A 539 -10.69 10.15 34.80
C SER A 539 -11.30 10.56 33.46
N ILE A 540 -10.91 11.70 32.89
CA ILE A 540 -11.38 12.18 31.60
C ILE A 540 -11.11 11.17 30.47
N TRP A 541 -9.97 10.49 30.52
CA TRP A 541 -9.58 9.51 29.51
C TRP A 541 -10.36 8.20 29.61
N LYS A 542 -11.17 7.98 30.65
CA LYS A 542 -12.17 6.90 30.65
C LYS A 542 -13.30 7.15 29.65
N ILE A 543 -13.53 8.41 29.30
CA ILE A 543 -14.55 8.82 28.33
C ILE A 543 -13.96 8.81 26.92
N TYR A 544 -12.77 9.38 26.73
CA TYR A 544 -12.19 9.63 25.41
C TYR A 544 -11.06 8.69 24.99
N GLY A 545 -10.41 8.02 25.94
CA GLY A 545 -9.35 7.05 25.68
C GLY A 545 -9.90 5.66 25.39
N ASN A 546 -9.15 4.87 24.62
CA ASN A 546 -9.46 3.51 24.19
C ASN A 546 -10.84 3.38 23.50
N LYS A 547 -11.28 4.45 22.84
CA LYS A 547 -12.50 4.49 22.02
C LYS A 547 -12.16 5.08 20.67
N LEU A 548 -12.48 4.31 19.62
CA LEU A 548 -12.20 4.67 18.24
C LEU A 548 -13.51 4.96 17.50
N ARG A 549 -13.50 5.94 16.60
CA ARG A 549 -14.66 6.24 15.77
C ARG A 549 -14.67 5.30 14.57
N VAL A 550 -15.69 4.44 14.45
CA VAL A 550 -15.93 3.60 13.26
C VAL A 550 -17.21 4.05 12.58
N PHE A 551 -17.14 4.40 11.30
CA PHE A 551 -18.29 4.90 10.53
C PHE A 551 -19.02 3.77 9.80
N GLY A 552 -20.35 3.91 9.66
CA GLY A 552 -21.17 3.02 8.86
C GLY A 552 -21.64 1.74 9.57
N THR A 553 -21.37 1.59 10.87
CA THR A 553 -21.77 0.42 11.66
C THR A 553 -23.06 0.65 12.45
N TYR A 554 -23.83 -0.41 12.72
CA TYR A 554 -24.99 -0.36 13.62
C TYR A 554 -24.58 -0.13 15.07
N GLU A 555 -23.49 -0.77 15.49
CA GLU A 555 -22.96 -0.66 16.83
C GLU A 555 -22.20 0.68 16.93
N ARG A 556 -22.78 1.65 17.65
CA ARG A 556 -21.94 2.65 18.32
C ARG A 556 -21.08 1.88 19.29
N VAL A 557 -19.77 1.88 19.07
CA VAL A 557 -18.81 1.24 19.98
C VAL A 557 -18.76 2.04 21.28
N GLU A 558 -19.67 1.75 22.21
CA GLU A 558 -19.32 1.79 23.62
C GLU A 558 -18.56 0.49 23.90
N MET A 559 -17.23 0.57 23.97
CA MET A 559 -16.44 -0.49 24.59
C MET A 559 -16.81 -0.56 26.07
N LYS A 560 -17.88 -1.29 26.40
CA LYS A 560 -18.20 -1.63 27.79
C LYS A 560 -17.21 -2.70 28.23
N ASN A 561 -16.44 -2.35 29.26
CA ASN A 561 -15.64 -3.28 30.06
C ASN A 561 -16.44 -4.56 30.35
N ILE A 562 -16.00 -5.68 29.80
CA ILE A 562 -16.51 -6.99 30.18
C ILE A 562 -15.87 -7.34 31.52
N ASN A 563 -16.66 -7.23 32.59
CA ASN A 563 -16.30 -7.77 33.90
C ASN A 563 -17.22 -8.99 34.16
N PRO A 564 -16.69 -10.22 34.24
CA PRO A 564 -17.53 -11.41 34.31
C PRO A 564 -17.87 -11.73 35.76
N SER A 565 -18.86 -11.07 36.35
CA SER A 565 -19.67 -11.62 37.47
C SER A 565 -20.63 -10.57 38.03
N LYS A 566 -21.93 -10.78 37.86
CA LYS A 566 -22.98 -10.78 38.91
C LYS A 566 -24.37 -10.76 38.26
N LYS A 567 -25.18 -11.77 38.61
CA LYS A 567 -26.64 -11.77 38.44
C LYS A 567 -27.24 -10.76 39.41
N HIS A 568 -28.25 -9.99 39.00
CA HIS A 568 -29.60 -9.95 39.62
C HIS A 568 -30.47 -8.83 39.03
N HIS A 569 -31.66 -9.24 38.57
CA HIS A 569 -33.02 -8.69 38.74
C HIS A 569 -33.34 -7.18 38.71
N ASP A 570 -34.39 -6.94 37.90
CA ASP A 570 -35.56 -6.06 38.08
C ASP A 570 -35.62 -4.63 37.51
N SER A 571 -36.61 -4.51 36.61
CA SER A 571 -37.73 -3.57 36.52
C SER A 571 -37.60 -2.19 35.85
N ASP A 572 -38.61 -1.96 35.01
CA ASP A 572 -38.93 -0.80 34.19
C ASP A 572 -38.97 0.54 34.95
N ALA A 573 -38.53 1.62 34.29
CA ALA A 573 -39.20 2.92 34.36
C ALA A 573 -38.81 3.83 33.19
N PHE A 574 -39.83 4.16 32.39
CA PHE A 574 -39.88 5.21 31.36
C PHE A 574 -39.32 6.55 31.84
N TRP A 575 -38.46 7.18 31.02
CA TRP A 575 -38.32 8.64 30.97
C TRP A 575 -38.19 9.10 29.51
N ARG A 576 -39.25 9.76 29.00
CA ARG A 576 -39.16 10.58 27.78
C ARG A 576 -38.52 11.93 28.14
N PRO A 577 -37.52 12.42 27.41
CA PRO A 577 -37.16 13.83 27.44
C PRO A 577 -37.98 14.62 26.41
N THR A 578 -38.53 15.69 26.92
CA THR A 578 -39.29 16.75 26.27
C THR A 578 -38.52 17.47 25.16
N SER A 579 -39.25 17.77 24.08
CA SER A 579 -38.89 18.67 22.99
C SER A 579 -38.64 20.09 23.48
N HIS A 580 -37.53 20.72 23.11
CA HIS A 580 -37.46 22.12 22.65
C HIS A 580 -36.05 22.44 22.13
N SER A 581 -35.94 22.62 20.81
CA SER A 581 -34.93 23.48 20.19
C SER A 581 -35.42 23.81 18.78
N ALA A 582 -35.89 25.04 18.60
CA ALA A 582 -36.35 25.55 17.32
C ALA A 582 -35.13 25.81 16.42
N VAL A 583 -35.00 25.01 15.37
CA VAL A 583 -33.92 25.13 14.40
C VAL A 583 -34.35 26.06 13.26
N CYS A 584 -33.51 27.06 12.97
CA CYS A 584 -33.66 28.03 11.90
C CYS A 584 -33.75 27.36 10.51
N LYS A 585 -34.56 27.92 9.60
CA LYS A 585 -34.78 27.43 8.22
C LYS A 585 -33.50 27.15 7.42
N SER A 586 -32.43 27.90 7.66
CA SER A 586 -31.11 27.68 7.03
C SER A 586 -30.49 26.32 7.37
N CYS A 587 -30.82 25.73 8.51
CA CYS A 587 -30.28 24.43 8.93
C CYS A 587 -31.15 23.25 8.42
N GLN A 588 -32.38 23.50 7.96
CA GLN A 588 -33.25 22.46 7.37
C GLN A 588 -32.84 22.11 5.93
N GLU A 589 -32.27 23.05 5.17
CA GLU A 589 -31.88 22.83 3.76
C GLU A 589 -30.56 22.05 3.60
N THR A 590 -29.83 21.77 4.68
CA THR A 590 -28.55 21.02 4.65
C THR A 590 -28.75 19.49 4.78
N ILE A 591 -29.99 19.00 4.88
CA ILE A 591 -30.31 17.61 5.28
C ILE A 591 -30.34 16.59 4.10
N THR A 592 -30.16 17.00 2.84
CA THR A 592 -30.29 16.09 1.68
C THR A 592 -29.00 15.62 1.02
N ARG A 593 -27.87 15.62 1.74
CA ARG A 593 -26.61 15.05 1.22
C ARG A 593 -26.05 13.99 2.15
N SER A 594 -26.15 12.73 1.72
CA SER A 594 -25.43 11.61 2.32
C SER A 594 -23.95 11.72 1.94
N TYR A 595 -23.06 11.72 2.94
CA TYR A 595 -21.62 11.83 2.72
C TYR A 595 -20.82 10.72 3.41
N ALA A 596 -19.97 10.11 2.59
CA ALA A 596 -18.85 9.26 2.94
C ALA A 596 -17.66 10.09 3.45
N SER A 597 -16.77 9.44 4.20
CA SER A 597 -15.49 10.02 4.65
C SER A 597 -14.52 10.21 3.47
N ALA A 598 -13.71 11.27 3.60
CA ALA A 598 -12.77 11.85 2.63
C ALA A 598 -12.11 10.90 1.62
N ALA A 599 -12.62 10.95 0.39
CA ALA A 599 -11.83 11.13 -0.83
C ALA A 599 -12.67 12.05 -1.73
N SER A 600 -12.40 13.36 -1.71
CA SER A 600 -13.20 14.33 -2.47
C SER A 600 -12.64 14.53 -3.87
N THR A 601 -13.37 14.03 -4.86
CA THR A 601 -13.38 14.59 -6.21
C THR A 601 -14.33 15.80 -6.26
N VAL A 602 -13.93 16.80 -7.03
CA VAL A 602 -14.50 18.15 -7.11
C VAL A 602 -15.83 18.15 -7.89
N VAL A 603 -16.80 18.96 -7.44
CA VAL A 603 -18.00 19.38 -8.19
C VAL A 603 -17.71 20.72 -8.87
N GLY A 604 -18.01 20.82 -10.17
CA GLY A 604 -18.00 22.06 -10.95
C GLY A 604 -19.28 22.89 -10.76
N SER A 605 -19.10 24.21 -10.88
CA SER A 605 -19.95 25.34 -10.46
C SER A 605 -21.36 25.50 -11.08
N ASP A 606 -22.20 26.18 -10.29
CA ASP A 606 -23.62 26.52 -10.36
C ASP A 606 -24.15 27.31 -11.56
N VAL A 607 -25.47 27.16 -11.82
CA VAL A 607 -26.39 28.32 -12.03
C VAL A 607 -27.73 28.02 -11.34
N SER A 608 -28.08 28.89 -10.40
CA SER A 608 -29.25 28.92 -9.52
C SER A 608 -30.61 29.08 -10.21
N LYS A 609 -31.65 28.43 -9.67
CA LYS A 609 -33.04 28.92 -9.73
C LYS A 609 -33.73 28.79 -8.38
N THR A 610 -34.26 29.94 -7.95
CA THR A 610 -35.11 30.23 -6.81
C THR A 610 -36.37 29.34 -6.82
N GLU A 611 -36.67 28.66 -5.71
CA GLU A 611 -37.97 28.03 -5.49
C GLU A 611 -38.86 28.89 -4.59
N ILE A 612 -40.06 29.18 -5.10
CA ILE A 612 -41.21 29.67 -4.34
C ILE A 612 -41.91 28.44 -3.74
N SER A 613 -42.27 28.54 -2.46
CA SER A 613 -43.06 27.55 -1.75
C SER A 613 -44.50 27.48 -2.25
N LEU A 614 -45.01 26.28 -2.54
CA LEU A 614 -46.45 26.02 -2.45
C LEU A 614 -46.74 24.59 -1.98
N ALA A 615 -47.71 24.52 -1.08
CA ALA A 615 -48.19 23.37 -0.34
C ALA A 615 -48.67 22.20 -1.23
N SER A 616 -48.66 20.99 -0.68
CA SER A 616 -49.48 19.89 -1.18
C SER A 616 -50.95 20.20 -0.90
N SER A 617 -51.65 20.62 -1.96
CA SER A 617 -53.05 20.26 -2.18
C SER A 617 -53.09 19.27 -3.34
N SER A 618 -53.75 18.13 -3.12
CA SER A 618 -54.28 17.16 -4.08
C SER A 618 -53.31 16.49 -5.08
N GLU A 619 -53.35 15.17 -5.07
CA GLU A 619 -52.75 14.25 -6.05
C GLU A 619 -53.06 14.66 -7.50
N ALA A 620 -52.00 14.90 -8.27
CA ALA A 620 -52.04 14.91 -9.73
C ALA A 620 -51.08 13.83 -10.25
N VAL A 621 -51.63 12.80 -10.88
CA VAL A 621 -50.88 11.68 -11.48
C VAL A 621 -49.93 12.23 -12.55
N THR A 622 -48.62 12.21 -12.28
CA THR A 622 -47.61 12.54 -13.29
C THR A 622 -47.55 11.42 -14.33
N PRO A 623 -47.58 11.73 -15.64
CA PRO A 623 -47.59 10.71 -16.69
C PRO A 623 -46.28 9.92 -16.74
N SER A 624 -46.40 8.59 -16.91
CA SER A 624 -45.31 7.62 -16.80
C SER A 624 -44.36 7.67 -18.01
N PHE A 625 -43.11 7.24 -17.84
CA PHE A 625 -42.12 7.08 -18.92
C PHE A 625 -41.83 5.61 -19.15
N THR A 626 -41.80 5.16 -20.40
CA THR A 626 -41.36 3.80 -20.73
C THR A 626 -39.84 3.70 -20.63
N ILE A 627 -39.36 2.75 -19.82
CA ILE A 627 -37.93 2.47 -19.66
C ILE A 627 -37.51 1.46 -20.75
N LYS A 628 -36.43 1.78 -21.46
CA LYS A 628 -35.82 0.93 -22.48
C LYS A 628 -34.38 0.58 -22.12
N ALA A 629 -33.98 -0.64 -22.41
CA ALA A 629 -32.59 -1.08 -22.37
C ALA A 629 -32.01 -1.03 -23.78
N GLY A 630 -31.01 -0.16 -23.99
CA GLY A 630 -30.25 -0.03 -25.22
C GLY A 630 -28.88 -0.69 -25.11
N ILE A 631 -28.25 -0.98 -26.25
CA ILE A 631 -26.96 -1.70 -26.30
C ILE A 631 -25.96 -0.95 -27.16
N VAL A 632 -24.82 -0.65 -26.57
CA VAL A 632 -23.65 -0.12 -27.26
C VAL A 632 -22.70 -1.28 -27.50
N LEU A 633 -22.98 -2.07 -28.54
CA LEU A 633 -22.10 -3.15 -28.96
C LEU A 633 -20.94 -2.57 -29.76
N SER A 634 -19.72 -2.85 -29.32
CA SER A 634 -18.50 -2.29 -29.89
C SER A 634 -17.46 -3.36 -30.22
N ARG A 635 -16.78 -3.20 -31.36
CA ARG A 635 -15.58 -3.96 -31.73
C ARG A 635 -14.36 -3.07 -31.44
N PRO A 636 -13.54 -3.35 -30.41
CA PRO A 636 -12.36 -2.53 -30.07
C PRO A 636 -11.32 -2.47 -31.21
N PRO A 637 -10.39 -1.51 -31.20
CA PRO A 637 -9.27 -1.50 -32.14
C PRO A 637 -8.49 -2.81 -32.06
N GLN A 638 -8.26 -3.45 -33.21
CA GLN A 638 -7.51 -4.69 -33.34
C GLN A 638 -6.01 -4.43 -33.58
N ILE A 639 -5.67 -3.24 -34.07
CA ILE A 639 -4.28 -2.82 -34.29
C ILE A 639 -4.01 -1.48 -33.61
N THR A 640 -2.75 -1.23 -33.30
CA THR A 640 -2.27 0.04 -32.76
C THR A 640 -2.59 1.22 -33.69
N ARG A 641 -2.66 2.44 -33.16
CA ARG A 641 -2.77 3.63 -34.02
C ARG A 641 -1.48 3.87 -34.79
N ASP A 642 -1.58 4.63 -35.87
CA ASP A 642 -0.40 5.16 -36.53
C ASP A 642 0.33 6.17 -35.63
N LEU A 643 1.65 6.15 -35.73
CA LEU A 643 2.51 7.11 -35.05
C LEU A 643 2.39 8.45 -35.75
N THR A 644 2.40 9.53 -34.98
CA THR A 644 2.52 10.86 -35.55
C THR A 644 3.94 11.06 -36.11
N PRO A 645 4.14 11.96 -37.10
CA PRO A 645 5.46 12.25 -37.64
C PRO A 645 6.49 12.67 -36.59
N PHE A 646 6.03 13.34 -35.52
CA PHE A 646 6.89 13.71 -34.40
C PHE A 646 7.29 12.49 -33.57
N GLU A 647 6.37 11.58 -33.26
CA GLU A 647 6.67 10.37 -32.48
C GLU A 647 7.64 9.43 -33.21
N SER A 648 7.45 9.22 -34.51
CA SER A 648 8.36 8.39 -35.31
C SER A 648 9.78 8.97 -35.31
N SER A 649 9.90 10.28 -35.52
CA SER A 649 11.16 11.02 -35.46
C SER A 649 11.80 10.98 -34.07
N PHE A 650 11.00 11.21 -33.02
CA PHE A 650 11.46 11.20 -31.63
C PHE A 650 11.98 9.82 -31.22
N PHE A 651 11.25 8.75 -31.52
CA PHE A 651 11.71 7.40 -31.21
C PHE A 651 13.01 7.06 -31.95
N PHE A 652 13.12 7.45 -33.21
CA PHE A 652 14.36 7.24 -33.96
C PHE A 652 15.54 8.00 -33.34
N TYR A 653 15.35 9.27 -32.99
CA TYR A 653 16.36 10.09 -32.30
C TYR A 653 16.81 9.43 -31.00
N GLN A 654 15.87 8.99 -30.17
CA GLN A 654 16.17 8.31 -28.91
C GLN A 654 16.92 6.98 -29.11
N LYS A 655 16.62 6.22 -30.17
CA LYS A 655 17.35 4.97 -30.47
C LYS A 655 18.82 5.23 -30.81
N ARG A 656 19.13 6.28 -31.59
CA ARG A 656 20.54 6.65 -31.88
C ARG A 656 21.26 7.19 -30.66
N LEU A 657 20.58 7.97 -29.82
CA LEU A 657 21.14 8.41 -28.54
C LEU A 657 21.45 7.21 -27.64
N ASN A 658 20.53 6.23 -27.58
CA ASN A 658 20.74 5.00 -26.84
C ASN A 658 21.95 4.20 -27.36
N GLU A 659 22.16 4.14 -28.69
CA GLU A 659 23.35 3.49 -29.28
C GLU A 659 24.67 4.13 -28.81
N ARG A 660 24.67 5.42 -28.45
CA ARG A 660 25.85 6.13 -27.90
C ARG A 660 26.11 5.82 -26.44
N LEU A 661 25.05 5.62 -25.66
CA LEU A 661 25.12 5.48 -24.21
C LEU A 661 25.15 4.02 -23.76
N ALA A 662 24.60 3.11 -24.57
CA ALA A 662 24.53 1.69 -24.26
C ALA A 662 25.92 1.03 -24.39
N LEU A 663 26.12 -0.01 -23.58
CA LEU A 663 27.31 -0.85 -23.70
C LEU A 663 27.35 -1.51 -25.09
N PRO A 664 28.55 -1.66 -25.70
CA PRO A 664 28.69 -2.31 -27.00
C PRO A 664 28.07 -3.72 -27.01
N PHE A 665 27.37 -4.05 -28.11
CA PHE A 665 26.75 -5.36 -28.28
C PHE A 665 27.79 -6.50 -28.23
N THR A 666 27.65 -7.39 -27.26
CA THR A 666 28.57 -8.52 -27.02
C THR A 666 28.23 -9.71 -27.91
N ARG A 667 28.64 -9.67 -29.19
CA ARG A 667 28.37 -10.73 -30.18
C ARG A 667 28.58 -12.16 -29.66
N TYR A 668 29.68 -12.42 -28.94
CA TYR A 668 30.05 -13.77 -28.49
C TYR A 668 29.13 -14.35 -27.41
N PHE A 669 28.30 -13.51 -26.77
CA PHE A 669 27.26 -13.97 -25.86
C PHE A 669 26.13 -14.68 -26.63
N TYR A 670 25.84 -14.23 -27.86
CA TYR A 670 24.72 -14.72 -28.68
C TYR A 670 25.16 -15.67 -29.80
N PHE A 671 26.31 -15.41 -30.42
CA PHE A 671 26.80 -16.16 -31.58
C PHE A 671 28.15 -16.83 -31.26
N LYS A 672 28.16 -18.17 -31.31
CA LYS A 672 29.41 -18.94 -31.17
C LYS A 672 30.28 -18.76 -32.40
N ARG A 673 31.59 -18.60 -32.19
CA ARG A 673 32.57 -18.38 -33.27
C ARG A 673 32.55 -19.52 -34.29
N GLY A 674 32.55 -19.17 -35.58
CA GLY A 674 32.64 -20.14 -36.68
C GLY A 674 31.33 -20.89 -36.96
N THR A 675 30.21 -20.44 -36.40
CA THR A 675 28.88 -20.94 -36.78
C THR A 675 28.36 -20.15 -37.99
N PRO A 676 27.49 -20.75 -38.84
CA PRO A 676 26.85 -20.02 -39.93
C PRO A 676 26.14 -18.73 -39.49
N ALA A 677 25.60 -18.71 -38.27
CA ALA A 677 24.97 -17.51 -37.68
C ALA A 677 25.99 -16.39 -37.36
N ASP A 678 27.19 -16.73 -36.88
CA ASP A 678 28.27 -15.75 -36.65
C ASP A 678 28.82 -15.20 -37.97
N GLU A 679 28.90 -16.02 -39.02
CA GLU A 679 29.31 -15.59 -40.36
C GLU A 679 28.28 -14.69 -41.04
N ASP A 680 27.00 -15.07 -40.98
CA ASP A 680 25.90 -14.26 -41.50
C ASP A 680 25.82 -12.91 -40.78
N TRP A 681 25.94 -12.90 -39.44
CA TRP A 681 25.99 -11.68 -38.65
C TRP A 681 27.17 -10.78 -39.05
N LYS A 682 28.39 -11.33 -39.18
CA LYS A 682 29.57 -10.56 -39.62
C LYS A 682 29.37 -9.90 -40.98
N ARG A 683 28.73 -10.62 -41.91
CA ARG A 683 28.45 -10.10 -43.24
C ARG A 683 27.44 -8.95 -43.18
N LYS A 684 26.29 -9.15 -42.52
CA LYS A 684 25.25 -8.12 -42.37
C LYS A 684 25.74 -6.89 -41.60
N TYR A 685 26.56 -7.10 -40.57
CA TYR A 685 27.17 -6.01 -39.80
C TYR A 685 28.07 -5.10 -40.65
N LYS A 686 28.76 -5.63 -41.67
CA LYS A 686 29.57 -4.80 -42.58
C LYS A 686 28.73 -3.84 -43.43
N GLU A 687 27.49 -4.23 -43.75
CA GLU A 687 26.56 -3.39 -44.50
C GLU A 687 25.87 -2.34 -43.61
N ARG A 688 25.55 -2.70 -42.37
CA ARG A 688 24.84 -1.83 -41.42
C ARG A 688 25.75 -0.91 -40.61
N LEU A 689 27.00 -1.31 -40.36
CA LEU A 689 27.97 -0.64 -39.47
C LEU A 689 27.56 -0.52 -37.99
N THR A 690 26.33 -0.91 -37.64
CA THR A 690 25.80 -1.00 -36.27
C THR A 690 25.21 -2.39 -36.00
N PRO A 691 25.23 -2.88 -34.74
CA PRO A 691 24.48 -4.05 -34.33
C PRO A 691 22.97 -3.88 -34.49
N SER A 692 22.47 -2.65 -34.33
CA SER A 692 21.06 -2.29 -34.43
C SER A 692 20.57 -2.38 -35.89
N ARG A 693 19.27 -2.68 -36.08
CA ARG A 693 18.71 -3.03 -37.40
C ARG A 693 17.82 -1.93 -37.99
N ASP A 694 17.45 -0.96 -37.17
CA ASP A 694 16.37 0.00 -37.42
C ASP A 694 16.78 1.47 -37.19
N ILE A 695 18.08 1.74 -37.05
CA ILE A 695 18.64 3.10 -36.84
C ILE A 695 19.41 3.65 -38.05
N GLY A 696 19.31 2.96 -39.18
CA GLY A 696 20.10 3.25 -40.39
C GLY A 696 21.59 2.97 -40.21
N GLN A 697 22.42 3.60 -41.05
CA GLN A 697 23.87 3.53 -40.94
C GLN A 697 24.36 4.59 -39.95
N TYR A 698 24.72 4.16 -38.75
CA TYR A 698 25.22 5.05 -37.71
C TYR A 698 26.26 4.31 -36.86
N ASN A 699 27.38 4.96 -36.56
CA ASN A 699 28.43 4.39 -35.72
C ASN A 699 28.80 5.36 -34.59
N ALA A 700 28.34 5.03 -33.38
CA ALA A 700 28.53 5.80 -32.16
C ALA A 700 30.00 5.96 -31.72
N TYR A 701 30.92 5.13 -32.22
CA TYR A 701 32.34 5.14 -31.85
C TYR A 701 33.24 5.77 -32.93
N SER A 702 32.65 6.22 -34.04
CA SER A 702 33.38 6.85 -35.13
C SER A 702 33.66 8.33 -34.86
N LYS A 703 34.55 8.95 -35.64
CA LYS A 703 34.76 10.41 -35.63
C LYS A 703 33.50 11.19 -36.06
N GLU A 704 32.56 10.52 -36.72
CA GLU A 704 31.30 11.08 -37.21
C GLU A 704 30.12 10.77 -36.26
N ALA A 705 30.39 10.31 -35.02
CA ALA A 705 29.35 10.02 -34.03
C ALA A 705 28.52 11.23 -33.60
N TRP A 706 28.96 12.45 -33.91
CA TRP A 706 28.19 13.67 -33.69
C TRP A 706 27.02 13.83 -34.68
N ASN A 707 27.05 13.11 -35.81
CA ASN A 707 26.04 13.18 -36.87
C ASN A 707 24.95 12.12 -36.63
N ASP A 708 24.35 12.14 -35.44
CA ASP A 708 23.30 11.20 -35.03
C ASP A 708 21.89 11.68 -35.38
N GLU A 709 21.69 12.97 -35.62
CA GLU A 709 20.40 13.53 -36.03
C GLU A 709 20.06 13.26 -37.51
N LEU A 710 18.77 13.12 -37.82
CA LEU A 710 18.29 13.01 -39.20
C LEU A 710 17.90 14.39 -39.75
N LEU A 711 18.13 14.59 -41.04
CA LEU A 711 17.60 15.74 -41.76
C LEU A 711 16.09 15.61 -41.98
N VAL A 712 15.40 16.74 -42.07
CA VAL A 712 13.97 16.77 -42.37
C VAL A 712 13.71 16.10 -43.72
N GLY A 713 12.76 15.16 -43.75
CA GLY A 713 12.42 14.38 -44.95
C GLY A 713 13.19 13.06 -45.09
N ALA A 714 14.04 12.72 -44.12
CA ALA A 714 14.65 11.39 -44.00
C ALA A 714 13.57 10.30 -43.86
N VAL A 715 13.79 9.17 -44.52
CA VAL A 715 12.84 8.03 -44.54
C VAL A 715 13.12 7.04 -43.41
N GLU A 716 14.27 7.15 -42.77
CA GLU A 716 14.78 6.20 -41.77
C GLU A 716 13.94 6.15 -40.49
N SER A 717 13.30 7.27 -40.14
CA SER A 717 12.35 7.33 -39.02
C SER A 717 10.98 6.72 -39.35
N GLU A 718 10.65 6.53 -40.63
CA GLU A 718 9.33 6.03 -41.03
C GLU A 718 9.16 4.54 -40.68
N PRO A 719 8.04 4.15 -40.04
CA PRO A 719 7.82 2.75 -39.65
C PRO A 719 7.85 1.76 -40.83
N SER A 720 7.39 2.17 -42.01
CA SER A 720 7.42 1.34 -43.23
C SER A 720 8.85 0.98 -43.64
N HIS A 721 9.76 1.94 -43.58
CA HIS A 721 11.17 1.74 -43.89
C HIS A 721 11.84 0.86 -42.83
N GLN A 722 11.55 1.06 -41.54
CA GLN A 722 12.08 0.20 -40.47
C GLN A 722 11.66 -1.26 -40.62
N VAL A 723 10.40 -1.51 -40.97
CA VAL A 723 9.90 -2.88 -41.25
C VAL A 723 10.64 -3.48 -42.45
N GLU A 724 10.86 -2.72 -43.52
CA GLU A 724 11.61 -3.19 -44.69
C GLU A 724 13.06 -3.56 -44.33
N MET A 725 13.74 -2.74 -43.53
CA MET A 725 15.11 -3.00 -43.08
C MET A 725 15.19 -4.25 -42.19
N LEU A 726 14.20 -4.45 -41.31
CA LEU A 726 14.12 -5.64 -40.47
C LEU A 726 13.85 -6.92 -41.28
N LEU A 727 12.97 -6.85 -42.28
CA LEU A 727 12.70 -7.98 -43.18
C LEU A 727 13.95 -8.34 -43.98
N ARG A 728 14.65 -7.34 -44.54
CA ARG A 728 15.91 -7.55 -45.27
C ARG A 728 17.00 -8.17 -44.38
N ASP A 729 17.09 -7.80 -43.10
CA ASP A 729 18.04 -8.44 -42.16
C ASP A 729 17.60 -9.85 -41.76
N ALA A 730 16.30 -10.15 -41.77
CA ALA A 730 15.77 -11.48 -41.49
C ALA A 730 15.99 -12.49 -42.63
N GLU A 731 16.18 -12.03 -43.87
CA GLU A 731 16.53 -12.90 -45.00
C GLU A 731 17.85 -13.65 -44.69
N VAL A 732 17.75 -14.96 -44.51
CA VAL A 732 18.91 -15.85 -44.30
C VAL A 732 19.48 -16.18 -45.66
N VAL A 733 20.77 -15.90 -45.86
CA VAL A 733 21.50 -16.41 -47.03
C VAL A 733 22.44 -17.49 -46.53
N THR A 734 22.08 -18.74 -46.77
CA THR A 734 22.99 -19.85 -46.52
C THR A 734 24.01 -19.92 -47.66
N THR A 735 25.27 -19.65 -47.35
CA THR A 735 26.38 -20.07 -48.21
C THR A 735 26.72 -21.51 -47.83
N ALA A 736 26.19 -22.48 -48.59
CA ALA A 736 26.76 -23.82 -48.58
C ALA A 736 28.19 -23.76 -49.16
N SER A 737 29.08 -24.56 -48.58
CA SER A 737 30.53 -24.56 -48.74
C SER A 737 31.05 -24.52 -50.18
N SER A 738 32.24 -23.92 -50.33
CA SER A 738 33.25 -24.09 -51.40
C SER A 738 32.80 -24.77 -52.71
N GLU A 739 32.81 -23.96 -53.78
CA GLU A 739 32.50 -24.26 -55.20
C GLU A 739 31.03 -24.03 -55.62
N GLY A 740 30.78 -22.88 -56.25
CA GLY A 740 29.58 -22.64 -57.07
C GLY A 740 28.42 -21.92 -56.37
N SER A 741 28.27 -20.63 -56.71
CA SER A 741 27.18 -19.75 -56.27
C SER A 741 25.77 -20.32 -56.54
N THR A 742 25.03 -20.65 -55.48
CA THR A 742 23.56 -20.60 -55.48
C THR A 742 23.07 -20.15 -54.10
N THR A 743 22.91 -18.85 -53.92
CA THR A 743 22.22 -18.25 -52.76
C THR A 743 20.73 -18.60 -52.82
N LYS A 744 20.26 -19.55 -52.02
CA LYS A 744 18.82 -19.68 -51.74
C LYS A 744 18.43 -18.55 -50.79
N LYS A 745 17.78 -17.51 -51.31
CA LYS A 745 17.05 -16.55 -50.48
C LYS A 745 15.76 -17.22 -50.03
N VAL A 746 15.56 -17.34 -48.72
CA VAL A 746 14.26 -17.71 -48.16
C VAL A 746 13.49 -16.41 -48.01
N ASP A 747 12.45 -16.23 -48.82
CA ASP A 747 11.57 -15.06 -48.72
C ASP A 747 10.84 -15.11 -47.38
N VAL A 748 11.07 -14.10 -46.54
CA VAL A 748 10.37 -13.95 -45.26
C VAL A 748 8.98 -13.38 -45.54
N GLU A 749 7.94 -14.02 -44.99
CA GLU A 749 6.56 -13.55 -45.15
C GLU A 749 6.40 -12.13 -44.59
N ARG A 750 5.87 -11.23 -45.42
CA ARG A 750 5.66 -9.83 -45.05
C ARG A 750 4.42 -9.70 -44.15
N PRO A 751 4.44 -8.79 -43.15
CA PRO A 751 3.24 -8.48 -42.39
C PRO A 751 2.09 -8.04 -43.30
N ALA A 752 0.87 -8.47 -42.97
CA ALA A 752 -0.32 -8.09 -43.71
C ALA A 752 -0.54 -6.56 -43.67
N SER A 753 -1.18 -6.03 -44.72
CA SER A 753 -1.52 -4.61 -44.82
C SER A 753 -2.44 -4.19 -43.68
N ARG A 754 -2.16 -3.01 -43.10
CA ARG A 754 -3.01 -2.38 -42.07
C ARG A 754 -4.37 -1.94 -42.64
N VAL A 755 -4.44 -1.70 -43.95
CA VAL A 755 -5.66 -1.38 -44.71
C VAL A 755 -6.18 -2.67 -45.34
N THR A 756 -7.38 -3.09 -44.95
CA THR A 756 -7.98 -4.35 -45.44
C THR A 756 -8.74 -4.15 -46.74
N GLU A 757 -9.18 -5.24 -47.37
CA GLU A 757 -10.07 -5.16 -48.55
C GLU A 757 -11.44 -4.54 -48.20
N ALA A 758 -11.90 -4.69 -46.95
CA ALA A 758 -13.11 -4.06 -46.46
C ALA A 758 -12.96 -2.54 -46.32
N ASP A 759 -11.76 -2.04 -45.97
CA ASP A 759 -11.45 -0.61 -45.99
C ASP A 759 -11.50 -0.03 -47.40
N LYS A 760 -10.87 -0.70 -48.37
CA LYS A 760 -10.85 -0.25 -49.77
C LYS A 760 -12.25 -0.20 -50.38
N LYS A 761 -13.10 -1.18 -50.05
CA LYS A 761 -14.49 -1.26 -50.49
C LYS A 761 -15.45 -0.41 -49.65
N ASN A 762 -14.97 0.15 -48.54
CA ASN A 762 -15.76 0.82 -47.51
C ASN A 762 -16.99 0.00 -47.08
N ASP A 763 -16.79 -1.28 -46.81
CA ASP A 763 -17.87 -2.21 -46.45
C ASP A 763 -18.31 -2.01 -44.99
N HIS A 764 -19.40 -1.28 -44.80
CA HIS A 764 -19.96 -0.99 -43.47
C HIS A 764 -20.59 -2.22 -42.78
N LYS A 765 -20.65 -3.39 -43.42
CA LYS A 765 -21.11 -4.63 -42.77
C LYS A 765 -19.95 -5.48 -42.26
N SER A 766 -18.72 -5.25 -42.72
CA SER A 766 -17.56 -5.98 -42.26
C SER A 766 -17.01 -5.46 -40.93
N LEU A 767 -16.64 -6.39 -40.05
CA LEU A 767 -15.92 -6.08 -38.81
C LEU A 767 -14.42 -5.85 -39.02
N ASP A 768 -13.88 -6.28 -40.17
CA ASP A 768 -12.46 -6.16 -40.52
C ASP A 768 -12.11 -4.80 -41.17
N ARG A 769 -13.06 -3.88 -41.21
CA ARG A 769 -12.90 -2.50 -41.69
C ARG A 769 -12.40 -1.61 -40.55
N LEU A 770 -11.52 -0.65 -40.78
CA LEU A 770 -11.00 0.31 -39.80
C LEU A 770 -10.49 -0.40 -38.54
N LEU A 771 -9.53 -1.31 -38.70
CA LEU A 771 -8.99 -2.10 -37.59
C LEU A 771 -8.37 -1.24 -36.47
N GLN A 772 -7.97 0.00 -36.77
CA GLN A 772 -7.43 0.96 -35.78
C GLN A 772 -8.52 1.67 -34.95
N ARG A 773 -9.80 1.55 -35.33
CA ARG A 773 -10.92 2.27 -34.74
C ARG A 773 -11.94 1.31 -34.14
N THR A 774 -12.69 1.82 -33.18
CA THR A 774 -13.80 1.13 -32.53
C THR A 774 -15.00 1.25 -33.43
N LEU A 775 -15.50 0.12 -33.89
CA LEU A 775 -16.74 0.07 -34.65
C LEU A 775 -17.90 -0.22 -33.71
N TYR A 776 -19.01 0.48 -33.92
CA TYR A 776 -20.24 0.32 -33.16
C TYR A 776 -21.35 -0.21 -34.06
N LEU A 777 -22.15 -1.13 -33.54
CA LEU A 777 -23.32 -1.65 -34.23
C LEU A 777 -24.47 -0.66 -34.18
N LEU A 778 -24.92 -0.18 -35.33
CA LEU A 778 -26.17 0.56 -35.48
C LEU A 778 -27.16 -0.26 -36.31
N VAL A 779 -28.42 -0.14 -35.95
CA VAL A 779 -29.55 -0.76 -36.65
C VAL A 779 -30.50 0.32 -37.15
N GLN A 780 -31.10 0.05 -38.31
CA GLN A 780 -32.07 0.94 -38.93
C GLN A 780 -33.48 0.48 -38.57
N THR A 781 -34.32 1.41 -38.10
CA THR A 781 -35.73 1.13 -37.87
C THR A 781 -36.53 1.17 -39.17
N LYS A 782 -37.75 0.62 -39.15
CA LYS A 782 -38.66 0.67 -40.30
C LYS A 782 -38.95 2.09 -40.80
N GLU A 783 -38.92 3.08 -39.91
CA GLU A 783 -39.10 4.50 -40.28
C GLU A 783 -37.82 5.13 -40.89
N GLY A 784 -36.74 4.36 -41.03
CA GLY A 784 -35.54 4.73 -41.76
C GLY A 784 -34.45 5.42 -40.94
N TYR A 785 -34.67 5.71 -39.66
CA TYR A 785 -33.65 6.34 -38.81
C TYR A 785 -32.74 5.29 -38.14
N TRP A 786 -31.48 5.68 -37.92
CA TRP A 786 -30.46 4.83 -37.32
C TRP A 786 -30.37 5.06 -35.82
N LYS A 787 -30.23 3.96 -35.05
CA LYS A 787 -30.03 4.00 -33.60
C LYS A 787 -29.28 2.76 -33.10
N PHE A 788 -28.91 2.76 -31.83
CA PHE A 788 -28.49 1.54 -31.16
C PHE A 788 -29.67 0.58 -30.94
N PRO A 789 -29.46 -0.75 -30.96
CA PRO A 789 -30.48 -1.72 -30.60
C PRO A 789 -31.04 -1.41 -29.21
N SER A 790 -32.37 -1.36 -29.08
CA SER A 790 -33.04 -1.00 -27.82
C SER A 790 -34.44 -1.60 -27.75
N SER A 791 -34.81 -2.20 -26.62
CA SER A 791 -36.19 -2.66 -26.36
C SER A 791 -36.68 -2.26 -24.97
N SER A 792 -37.98 -2.33 -24.73
CA SER A 792 -38.58 -2.04 -23.43
C SER A 792 -38.13 -3.04 -22.37
N VAL A 793 -38.00 -2.57 -21.13
CA VAL A 793 -37.66 -3.40 -19.97
C VAL A 793 -38.94 -3.99 -19.38
N GLY A 794 -39.02 -5.31 -19.29
CA GLY A 794 -40.10 -6.04 -18.63
C GLY A 794 -40.06 -5.89 -17.11
N LEU A 795 -41.18 -6.21 -16.44
CA LEU A 795 -41.33 -6.02 -14.99
C LEU A 795 -40.39 -6.91 -14.16
N ASP A 796 -40.05 -8.10 -14.66
CA ASP A 796 -39.26 -9.10 -13.94
C ASP A 796 -37.78 -9.17 -14.40
N GLU A 797 -37.33 -8.24 -15.25
CA GLU A 797 -35.95 -8.23 -15.78
C GLU A 797 -35.16 -6.99 -15.37
N ASN A 798 -33.88 -7.18 -15.09
CA ASN A 798 -32.95 -6.06 -14.88
C ASN A 798 -32.46 -5.49 -16.22
N LEU A 799 -31.88 -4.28 -16.20
CA LEU A 799 -31.38 -3.60 -17.41
C LEU A 799 -30.40 -4.42 -18.24
N ARG A 800 -29.56 -5.24 -17.60
CA ARG A 800 -28.57 -6.07 -18.29
C ARG A 800 -29.23 -7.25 -18.99
N SER A 801 -30.10 -7.99 -18.32
CA SER A 801 -30.85 -9.10 -18.91
C SER A 801 -31.76 -8.62 -20.04
N ALA A 802 -32.39 -7.46 -19.88
CA ALA A 802 -33.16 -6.80 -20.94
C ALA A 802 -32.28 -6.43 -22.14
N ALA A 803 -31.05 -5.95 -21.92
CA ALA A 803 -30.08 -5.68 -22.97
C ALA A 803 -29.61 -6.98 -23.66
N GLU A 804 -29.29 -8.05 -22.92
CA GLU A 804 -28.91 -9.35 -23.51
C GLU A 804 -30.01 -9.90 -24.42
N ARG A 805 -31.26 -9.88 -23.96
CA ARG A 805 -32.44 -10.24 -24.76
C ARG A 805 -32.58 -9.33 -25.98
N THR A 806 -32.43 -8.02 -25.81
CA THR A 806 -32.50 -7.03 -26.89
C THR A 806 -31.49 -7.34 -27.98
N LEU A 807 -30.27 -7.79 -27.63
CA LEU A 807 -29.22 -8.10 -28.60
C LEU A 807 -29.62 -9.30 -29.45
N SER A 808 -29.98 -10.40 -28.78
CA SER A 808 -30.38 -11.65 -29.44
C SER A 808 -31.59 -11.46 -30.36
N GLN A 809 -32.55 -10.62 -29.95
CA GLN A 809 -33.76 -10.31 -30.73
C GLN A 809 -33.54 -9.36 -31.91
N SER A 810 -32.50 -8.53 -31.87
CA SER A 810 -32.23 -7.51 -32.90
C SER A 810 -31.19 -7.97 -33.91
N ALA A 811 -30.10 -8.56 -33.46
CA ALA A 811 -28.90 -8.87 -34.24
C ALA A 811 -28.48 -10.34 -34.17
N GLY A 812 -29.32 -11.22 -33.60
CA GLY A 812 -29.09 -12.65 -33.55
C GLY A 812 -28.10 -13.10 -32.47
N VAL A 813 -27.97 -14.43 -32.34
CA VAL A 813 -27.11 -15.09 -31.32
C VAL A 813 -25.72 -15.44 -31.83
N ASN A 814 -25.45 -15.29 -33.14
CA ASN A 814 -24.19 -15.66 -33.78
C ASN A 814 -23.08 -14.61 -33.58
N MET A 815 -23.03 -14.01 -32.39
CA MET A 815 -21.99 -13.07 -31.96
C MET A 815 -21.49 -13.48 -30.59
N ASN A 816 -20.19 -13.72 -30.47
CA ASN A 816 -19.55 -13.88 -29.18
C ASN A 816 -19.41 -12.49 -28.54
N THR A 817 -20.32 -12.17 -27.62
CA THR A 817 -20.39 -10.85 -26.99
C THR A 817 -20.18 -10.93 -25.49
N TRP A 818 -19.54 -9.89 -24.95
CA TRP A 818 -19.24 -9.76 -23.54
C TRP A 818 -19.72 -8.41 -23.02
N PHE A 819 -20.64 -8.46 -22.05
CA PHE A 819 -21.15 -7.28 -21.36
C PHE A 819 -20.15 -6.81 -20.31
N VAL A 820 -19.76 -5.53 -20.36
CA VAL A 820 -18.67 -4.98 -19.55
C VAL A 820 -19.05 -4.87 -18.06
N GLY A 821 -20.33 -4.68 -17.75
CA GLY A 821 -20.83 -4.58 -16.38
C GLY A 821 -22.34 -4.37 -16.30
N PHE A 822 -22.84 -4.13 -15.09
CA PHE A 822 -24.27 -3.96 -14.79
C PHE A 822 -24.76 -2.51 -14.82
N HIS A 823 -23.85 -1.54 -15.03
CA HIS A 823 -24.18 -0.11 -15.05
C HIS A 823 -24.34 0.40 -16.49
N PRO A 824 -25.34 1.25 -16.78
CA PRO A 824 -25.47 1.89 -18.08
C PRO A 824 -24.37 2.94 -18.28
N VAL A 825 -23.79 3.00 -19.48
CA VAL A 825 -22.72 3.94 -19.85
C VAL A 825 -23.24 5.29 -20.34
N GLY A 826 -24.55 5.37 -20.58
CA GLY A 826 -25.22 6.58 -21.04
C GLY A 826 -26.72 6.39 -21.04
N HIS A 827 -27.45 7.47 -21.25
CA HIS A 827 -28.90 7.42 -21.41
C HIS A 827 -29.36 8.45 -22.45
N HIS A 828 -30.54 8.21 -23.01
CA HIS A 828 -31.24 9.14 -23.87
C HIS A 828 -32.69 9.24 -23.44
N SER A 829 -33.18 10.47 -23.21
CA SER A 829 -34.57 10.73 -22.87
C SER A 829 -35.25 11.47 -24.01
N TYR A 830 -36.38 10.92 -24.46
CA TYR A 830 -37.20 11.49 -25.52
C TYR A 830 -38.62 11.69 -24.98
N LYS A 831 -39.11 12.94 -25.04
CA LYS A 831 -40.49 13.26 -24.64
C LYS A 831 -41.38 13.30 -25.88
N PHE A 832 -42.54 12.64 -25.82
CA PHE A 832 -43.49 12.70 -26.92
C PHE A 832 -44.17 14.08 -26.97
N LYS A 833 -44.45 14.57 -28.18
CA LYS A 833 -45.23 15.81 -28.35
C LYS A 833 -46.67 15.67 -27.85
N VAL A 834 -47.22 14.46 -27.96
CA VAL A 834 -48.54 14.07 -27.44
C VAL A 834 -48.35 12.72 -26.73
N PRO A 835 -48.81 12.56 -25.48
CA PRO A 835 -48.74 11.29 -24.77
C PRO A 835 -49.40 10.17 -25.56
N LYS A 836 -48.74 9.02 -25.63
CA LYS A 836 -49.25 7.84 -26.35
C LYS A 836 -49.69 6.77 -25.35
N PRO A 837 -50.78 6.03 -25.61
CA PRO A 837 -51.15 4.90 -24.77
C PRO A 837 -50.09 3.80 -24.88
N ASP A 838 -49.66 3.24 -23.75
CA ASP A 838 -48.82 2.05 -23.70
C ASP A 838 -49.54 0.82 -24.28
N GLU A 839 -48.84 -0.02 -25.04
CA GLU A 839 -49.45 -1.18 -25.69
C GLU A 839 -49.92 -2.25 -24.69
N VAL A 840 -49.33 -2.28 -23.48
CA VAL A 840 -49.62 -3.27 -22.44
C VAL A 840 -50.54 -2.72 -21.35
N SER A 841 -50.22 -1.55 -20.77
CA SER A 841 -51.00 -1.00 -19.65
C SER A 841 -52.18 -0.10 -20.08
N LYS A 842 -52.23 0.32 -21.35
CA LYS A 842 -53.18 1.33 -21.88
C LYS A 842 -53.10 2.71 -21.18
N GLU A 843 -52.11 2.94 -20.32
CA GLU A 843 -51.89 4.24 -19.67
C GLU A 843 -51.20 5.23 -20.61
N LEU A 844 -51.42 6.53 -20.41
CA LEU A 844 -50.80 7.58 -21.22
C LEU A 844 -49.34 7.80 -20.80
N VAL A 845 -48.41 7.43 -21.70
CA VAL A 845 -46.97 7.57 -21.53
C VAL A 845 -46.49 8.92 -22.07
N ALA A 846 -45.75 9.67 -21.25
CA ALA A 846 -45.20 10.99 -21.60
C ALA A 846 -43.93 10.94 -22.48
N GLY A 847 -43.23 9.81 -22.50
CA GLY A 847 -42.02 9.64 -23.30
C GLY A 847 -41.24 8.37 -22.98
N GLU A 848 -40.04 8.28 -23.53
CA GLU A 848 -39.14 7.13 -23.41
C GLU A 848 -37.82 7.53 -22.75
N LYS A 849 -37.29 6.65 -21.90
CA LYS A 849 -35.95 6.75 -21.32
C LYS A 849 -35.17 5.49 -21.66
N THR A 850 -34.18 5.62 -22.54
CA THR A 850 -33.31 4.52 -22.95
C THR A 850 -32.01 4.58 -22.17
N PHE A 851 -31.66 3.51 -21.46
CA PHE A 851 -30.39 3.34 -20.77
C PHE A 851 -29.50 2.38 -21.55
N PHE A 852 -28.27 2.81 -21.85
CA PHE A 852 -27.38 2.10 -22.75
C PHE A 852 -26.36 1.24 -22.00
N MET A 853 -26.38 -0.06 -22.23
CA MET A 853 -25.42 -1.03 -21.70
C MET A 853 -24.25 -1.20 -22.65
N LYS A 854 -23.02 -1.21 -22.14
CA LYS A 854 -21.81 -1.41 -22.96
C LYS A 854 -21.50 -2.90 -23.12
N SER A 855 -21.35 -3.33 -24.36
CA SER A 855 -20.96 -4.69 -24.71
C SER A 855 -19.85 -4.68 -25.75
N ARG A 856 -19.03 -5.74 -25.77
CA ARG A 856 -17.95 -5.94 -26.73
C ARG A 856 -18.20 -7.19 -27.55
N ILE A 857 -17.97 -7.10 -28.85
CA ILE A 857 -17.92 -8.29 -29.72
C ILE A 857 -16.48 -8.79 -29.83
N LEU A 858 -16.32 -10.11 -29.69
CA LEU A 858 -15.05 -10.82 -29.79
C LEU A 858 -14.94 -11.57 -31.12
N ALA A 859 -16.05 -12.14 -31.60
CA ALA A 859 -16.15 -12.86 -32.86
C ALA A 859 -17.62 -12.95 -33.31
N GLY A 860 -17.84 -13.33 -34.57
CA GLY A 860 -19.18 -13.49 -35.15
C GLY A 860 -19.67 -12.24 -35.90
N GLN A 861 -20.95 -12.22 -36.27
CA GLN A 861 -21.53 -11.14 -37.08
C GLN A 861 -23.01 -10.96 -36.72
N ALA A 862 -23.51 -9.72 -36.86
CA ALA A 862 -24.92 -9.41 -36.70
C ALA A 862 -25.76 -10.05 -37.83
N ASP A 863 -26.86 -10.69 -37.45
CA ASP A 863 -27.83 -11.29 -38.35
C ASP A 863 -29.22 -10.75 -38.05
N LEU A 864 -29.86 -10.16 -39.07
CA LEU A 864 -31.20 -9.56 -38.98
C LEU A 864 -32.30 -10.46 -39.54
N MET A 865 -31.98 -11.65 -40.07
CA MET A 865 -32.95 -12.51 -40.76
C MET A 865 -34.10 -13.00 -39.86
N ALA A 866 -33.84 -13.19 -38.56
CA ALA A 866 -34.82 -13.66 -37.57
C ALA A 866 -35.18 -12.57 -36.53
N ASN A 867 -35.08 -11.29 -36.89
CA ASN A 867 -35.30 -10.22 -35.93
C ASN A 867 -36.77 -10.08 -35.52
N THR A 868 -37.02 -9.78 -34.24
CA THR A 868 -38.38 -9.56 -33.72
C THR A 868 -38.74 -8.07 -33.61
N GLN A 869 -37.77 -7.18 -33.85
CA GLN A 869 -37.90 -5.73 -33.70
C GLN A 869 -38.15 -4.97 -35.03
N ASN A 870 -38.46 -5.68 -36.11
CA ASN A 870 -38.73 -5.11 -37.44
C ASN A 870 -37.63 -4.16 -37.95
N LEU A 871 -36.36 -4.54 -37.78
CA LEU A 871 -35.21 -3.73 -38.21
C LEU A 871 -34.88 -4.06 -39.68
N SER A 872 -34.55 -3.04 -40.47
CA SER A 872 -34.36 -3.19 -41.92
C SER A 872 -32.92 -3.48 -42.33
N ASP A 873 -31.95 -2.88 -41.65
CA ASP A 873 -30.53 -2.98 -41.99
C ASP A 873 -29.63 -2.74 -40.77
N PHE A 874 -28.35 -3.11 -40.87
CA PHE A 874 -27.35 -2.86 -39.84
C PHE A 874 -26.02 -2.40 -40.44
N LYS A 875 -25.26 -1.64 -39.64
CA LYS A 875 -23.92 -1.15 -40.00
C LYS A 875 -22.99 -1.12 -38.78
N TRP A 876 -21.72 -1.38 -39.04
CA TRP A 876 -20.63 -1.17 -38.10
C TRP A 876 -19.92 0.13 -38.44
N LEU A 877 -20.03 1.13 -37.57
CA LEU A 877 -19.58 2.49 -37.85
C LEU A 877 -18.64 3.02 -36.76
N ALA A 878 -17.65 3.81 -37.16
CA ALA A 878 -16.78 4.55 -36.24
C ALA A 878 -17.49 5.78 -35.67
N LYS A 879 -16.98 6.34 -34.56
CA LYS A 879 -17.57 7.50 -33.86
C LYS A 879 -17.85 8.70 -34.77
N GLU A 880 -16.92 8.98 -35.69
CA GLU A 880 -16.98 10.09 -36.64
C GLU A 880 -18.01 9.84 -37.76
N GLU A 881 -18.28 8.58 -38.06
CA GLU A 881 -19.27 8.18 -39.07
C GLU A 881 -20.69 8.24 -38.49
N ILE A 882 -20.88 7.84 -37.23
CA ILE A 882 -22.18 7.77 -36.57
C ILE A 882 -22.93 9.09 -36.60
N GLN A 883 -22.23 10.22 -36.42
CA GLN A 883 -22.84 11.56 -36.43
C GLN A 883 -23.63 11.86 -37.71
N LYS A 884 -23.23 11.26 -38.85
CA LYS A 884 -23.88 11.47 -40.15
C LYS A 884 -25.18 10.66 -40.31
N TYR A 885 -25.40 9.64 -39.49
CA TYR A 885 -26.53 8.70 -39.62
C TYR A 885 -27.62 8.89 -38.58
N VAL A 886 -27.27 9.29 -37.36
CA VAL A 886 -28.23 9.46 -36.27
C VAL A 886 -28.73 10.90 -36.17
N LEU A 887 -29.89 11.09 -35.55
CA LEU A 887 -30.44 12.42 -35.31
C LEU A 887 -29.51 13.26 -34.40
N PRO A 888 -29.35 14.58 -34.63
CA PRO A 888 -28.44 15.42 -33.84
C PRO A 888 -28.72 15.38 -32.33
N GLN A 889 -29.99 15.37 -31.93
CA GLN A 889 -30.39 15.26 -30.53
C GLN A 889 -29.98 13.91 -29.92
N TYR A 890 -30.12 12.82 -30.68
CA TYR A 890 -29.68 11.50 -30.25
C TYR A 890 -28.15 11.46 -30.13
N TYR A 891 -27.43 11.95 -31.14
CA TYR A 891 -25.95 12.06 -31.13
C TYR A 891 -25.45 12.81 -29.90
N SER A 892 -26.10 13.91 -29.54
CA SER A 892 -25.72 14.72 -28.37
C SER A 892 -25.76 13.93 -27.06
N SER A 893 -26.69 12.97 -26.94
CA SER A 893 -26.80 12.09 -25.77
C SER A 893 -25.76 10.96 -25.80
N ILE A 894 -25.42 10.45 -26.99
CA ILE A 894 -24.57 9.27 -27.13
C ILE A 894 -23.08 9.58 -27.40
N LYS A 895 -22.70 10.79 -27.81
CA LYS A 895 -21.32 11.09 -28.23
C LYS A 895 -20.26 10.80 -27.15
N ASN A 896 -20.61 10.97 -25.88
CA ASN A 896 -19.70 10.81 -24.74
C ASN A 896 -19.52 9.35 -24.30
N MET A 897 -20.40 8.44 -24.73
CA MET A 897 -20.24 6.99 -24.49
C MET A 897 -19.38 6.30 -25.57
N LEU A 898 -19.04 7.01 -26.65
CA LEU A 898 -18.22 6.52 -27.76
C LEU A 898 -16.74 6.91 -27.57
N ALA A 899 -15.85 5.95 -27.73
CA ALA A 899 -14.40 6.13 -27.67
C ALA A 899 -13.89 6.86 -28.93
N ASP A 900 -12.84 7.66 -28.77
CA ASP A 900 -12.20 8.35 -29.90
C ASP A 900 -11.43 7.40 -30.81
N ARG A 901 -10.95 6.27 -30.26
CA ARG A 901 -10.33 5.18 -30.99
C ARG A 901 -10.95 3.89 -30.56
#